data_AF-A0A7X0H7N3-F1
#
_entry.id   AF-A0A7X0H7N3-F1
#
_cell.length_a   1.000
_cell.length_b   1.000
_cell.length_c   1.000
_cell.angle_alpha   90.00
_cell.angle_beta   90.00
_cell.angle_gamma   90.00
#
_symmetry.space_group_name_H-M   'P 1'
#
loop_
_entity.id
_entity.type
_entity.pdbx_description
1 polymer ?
#
loop_
_entity_poly.entity_id
_entity_poly.type
_entity_poly.pdbx_seq_one_letter_code
_entity_poly.pdbx_strand_id
1 'polypeptide(L)'
;MKSKDLGFFQQHVEKIAIGVGGLVLVGVGATQFLLGEPNAIEVDKKTIAPGAIEETVVRQADQLKNQLGRPSPIAPFDVPAYAEFFKKLYGLPVAPDQQLAAIDDTGLAQTWVTVKTPDYEYKHLPTPPIAVDVLAKSGHGVLENDGTEGYFALQQLIGDTRPADFNYVSVSGVFPLKDLIERYESTDHPVEQRIDEGLWRERLAVTSVQLLREELDPVTGEWGGQTIINPLPGNYAVLPSEQPVLSFEESQALEAEIRQNQAEIVRASFPTISNGPWTPPDIGNRVYTSEELARRDEIERKLKTLNRRLDSLTGREQREERSSDRRSRRQTGADSLGDPYGGGGFGDPYGGGGGATRDRGSRGNSEREAERERVRAERNAEKAAEIQQEIFDLQVELNELMGIEDDDALQTPGLPGGGGDPYGGGFGGDPYGGGFGGDPYGGGYGGDPYGGGFGGDPYGGSPYGGPAATPRSSPRASAASDNPDELKVWAHDLTVEPGKTYRYKVLVSVMNPLYRFPRLNADQLADNRNRISLGPSQEEIDAAEWSLSAEVELDPKYYFFVDSANKDQKRADIEVWTVYDGMWRKNEFVEFPGNEVGGNAEIDGLDTGGQGIPMNVGPIVLDVDSITNDRGQGEVRVLLLDPETNRIITRLVNEDKNSDDRKRLELEADKQAKLAASRLSEAR
;
A
#
# COMPACT_ATOMS: atom_id res chain seq x y z
N MET A 1 -9.52 -63.95 48.21
CA MET A 1 -10.22 -64.98 47.42
C MET A 1 -9.21 -65.70 46.56
N LYS A 2 -9.22 -67.04 46.54
CA LYS A 2 -8.26 -67.88 45.79
C LYS A 2 -8.62 -67.87 44.31
N SER A 3 -7.83 -67.21 43.47
CA SER A 3 -7.92 -67.28 42.00
C SER A 3 -7.35 -68.62 41.51
N LYS A 4 -8.18 -69.66 41.57
CA LYS A 4 -7.98 -70.87 40.78
C LYS A 4 -8.84 -70.73 39.52
N ASP A 5 -8.25 -71.04 38.37
CA ASP A 5 -8.82 -71.00 37.01
C ASP A 5 -8.80 -69.66 36.25
N LEU A 6 -7.64 -69.00 36.21
CA LEU A 6 -7.32 -68.13 35.06
C LEU A 6 -6.68 -69.00 33.98
N GLY A 7 -7.36 -69.12 32.83
CA GLY A 7 -6.93 -69.93 31.69
C GLY A 7 -5.52 -69.56 31.21
N PHE A 8 -4.80 -70.53 30.65
CA PHE A 8 -3.40 -70.41 30.22
C PHE A 8 -3.09 -69.11 29.46
N PHE A 9 -4.00 -68.66 28.58
CA PHE A 9 -3.87 -67.41 27.83
C PHE A 9 -3.85 -66.15 28.71
N GLN A 10 -4.64 -66.11 29.78
CA GLN A 10 -4.73 -64.95 30.66
C GLN A 10 -3.50 -64.79 31.55
N GLN A 11 -2.82 -65.91 31.89
CA GLN A 11 -1.53 -65.87 32.57
C GLN A 11 -0.36 -65.45 31.66
N HIS A 12 -0.52 -65.53 30.34
CA HIS A 12 0.57 -65.33 29.37
C HIS A 12 0.34 -64.17 28.40
N VAL A 13 -0.81 -63.49 28.45
CA VAL A 13 -1.12 -62.30 27.64
C VAL A 13 -0.04 -61.22 27.80
N GLU A 14 0.45 -60.99 29.02
CA GLU A 14 1.51 -60.01 29.28
C GLU A 14 2.81 -60.36 28.54
N LYS A 15 3.21 -61.64 28.56
CA LYS A 15 4.43 -62.11 27.89
C LYS A 15 4.30 -62.05 26.37
N ILE A 16 3.10 -62.31 25.84
CA ILE A 16 2.80 -62.19 24.41
C ILE A 16 2.86 -60.72 24.00
N ALA A 17 2.27 -59.81 24.79
CA ALA A 17 2.30 -58.38 24.52
C ALA A 17 3.74 -57.83 24.50
N ILE A 18 4.58 -58.24 25.47
CA ILE A 18 6.01 -57.85 25.50
C ILE A 18 6.77 -58.44 24.30
N GLY A 19 6.51 -59.70 23.95
CA GLY A 19 7.15 -60.34 22.79
C GLY A 19 6.80 -59.67 21.46
N VAL A 20 5.53 -59.31 21.28
CA VAL A 20 5.06 -58.59 20.08
C VAL A 20 5.62 -57.16 20.05
N GLY A 21 5.59 -56.45 21.18
CA GLY A 21 6.16 -55.10 21.28
C GLY A 21 7.66 -55.06 20.95
N GLY A 22 8.42 -56.05 21.44
CA GLY A 22 9.84 -56.20 21.10
C GLY A 22 10.08 -56.46 19.61
N LEU A 23 9.27 -57.32 18.98
CA LEU A 23 9.35 -57.58 17.54
C LEU A 23 9.01 -56.35 16.70
N VAL A 24 8.01 -55.57 17.10
CA VAL A 24 7.66 -54.31 16.43
C VAL A 24 8.79 -53.29 16.56
N LEU A 25 9.38 -53.12 17.74
CA LEU A 25 10.52 -52.21 17.95
C LEU A 25 11.75 -52.62 17.13
N VAL A 26 12.05 -53.92 17.06
CA VAL A 26 13.13 -54.43 16.19
C VAL A 26 12.79 -54.22 14.71
N GLY A 27 11.54 -54.42 14.32
CA GLY A 27 11.05 -54.15 12.96
C GLY A 27 11.20 -52.68 12.58
N VAL A 28 10.71 -51.76 13.41
CA VAL A 28 10.83 -50.31 13.22
C VAL A 28 12.29 -49.89 13.18
N GLY A 29 13.10 -50.36 14.13
CA GLY A 29 14.54 -50.09 14.15
C GLY A 29 15.25 -50.60 12.89
N ALA A 30 14.92 -51.80 12.41
CA ALA A 30 15.48 -52.32 11.16
C ALA A 30 15.03 -51.51 9.95
N THR A 31 13.74 -51.14 9.85
CA THR A 31 13.26 -50.33 8.74
C THR A 31 13.82 -48.91 8.75
N GLN A 32 14.02 -48.32 9.93
CA GLN A 32 14.45 -46.94 10.08
C GLN A 32 15.98 -46.77 10.05
N PHE A 33 16.75 -47.78 10.49
CA PHE A 33 18.22 -47.69 10.52
C PHE A 33 18.94 -48.59 9.51
N LEU A 34 18.33 -49.67 9.03
CA LEU A 34 18.98 -50.58 8.05
C LEU A 34 18.44 -50.45 6.63
N LEU A 35 17.20 -49.97 6.43
CA LEU A 35 16.55 -49.97 5.11
C LEU A 35 16.07 -48.59 4.61
N GLY A 36 15.88 -47.61 5.50
CA GLY A 36 15.50 -46.24 5.13
C GLY A 36 16.67 -45.29 5.29
N GLU A 37 16.87 -44.36 4.35
CA GLU A 37 17.77 -43.21 4.47
C GLU A 37 16.96 -42.04 5.05
N PRO A 38 16.85 -41.85 6.38
CA PRO A 38 15.72 -41.12 6.95
C PRO A 38 15.80 -39.60 6.86
N ASN A 39 16.84 -39.05 6.24
CA ASN A 39 17.10 -37.60 6.19
C ASN A 39 17.72 -37.19 4.84
N ALA A 40 17.28 -37.81 3.74
CA ALA A 40 17.78 -37.44 2.43
C ALA A 40 17.09 -36.13 1.98
N ILE A 41 17.89 -35.09 1.73
CA ILE A 41 17.41 -33.74 1.39
C ILE A 41 17.48 -33.58 -0.13
N GLU A 42 16.48 -32.97 -0.74
CA GLU A 42 16.45 -32.77 -2.19
C GLU A 42 17.18 -31.47 -2.57
N VAL A 43 18.32 -31.58 -3.26
CA VAL A 43 19.09 -30.44 -3.79
C VAL A 43 19.16 -30.61 -5.31
N ASP A 44 18.65 -29.62 -6.07
CA ASP A 44 18.56 -29.66 -7.54
C ASP A 44 17.87 -30.92 -8.12
N LYS A 45 16.75 -31.33 -7.49
CA LYS A 45 15.96 -32.53 -7.88
C LYS A 45 16.73 -33.85 -7.74
N LYS A 46 17.81 -33.86 -6.95
CA LYS A 46 18.52 -35.07 -6.55
C LYS A 46 18.42 -35.22 -5.05
N THR A 47 17.99 -36.40 -4.62
CA THR A 47 17.95 -36.76 -3.20
C THR A 47 19.37 -37.08 -2.75
N ILE A 48 19.89 -36.33 -1.79
CA ILE A 48 21.27 -36.46 -1.31
C ILE A 48 21.24 -36.86 0.17
N ALA A 49 21.94 -37.94 0.51
CA ALA A 49 22.10 -38.37 1.89
C ALA A 49 22.92 -37.32 2.70
N PRO A 50 22.69 -37.16 4.01
CA PRO A 50 23.35 -36.14 4.82
C PRO A 50 24.89 -36.11 4.70
N GLY A 51 25.52 -37.29 4.62
CA GLY A 51 26.98 -37.40 4.47
C GLY A 51 27.53 -36.94 3.11
N ALA A 52 26.69 -36.77 2.09
CA ALA A 52 27.07 -36.31 0.76
C ALA A 52 26.73 -34.82 0.51
N ILE A 53 26.09 -34.14 1.47
CA ILE A 53 25.71 -32.73 1.34
C ILE A 53 26.97 -31.86 1.24
N GLU A 54 27.94 -32.06 2.14
CA GLU A 54 29.17 -31.26 2.15
C GLU A 54 29.93 -31.39 0.84
N GLU A 55 30.07 -32.61 0.31
CA GLU A 55 30.75 -32.83 -0.98
C GLU A 55 30.02 -32.16 -2.15
N THR A 56 28.69 -32.17 -2.13
CA THR A 56 27.88 -31.56 -3.21
C THR A 56 27.97 -30.04 -3.17
N VAL A 57 27.89 -29.44 -1.97
CA VAL A 57 28.00 -27.99 -1.78
C VAL A 57 29.41 -27.50 -2.16
N VAL A 58 30.46 -28.20 -1.73
CA VAL A 58 31.85 -27.85 -2.10
C VAL A 58 32.04 -27.94 -3.63
N ARG A 59 31.49 -28.98 -4.26
CA ARG A 59 31.59 -29.15 -5.73
C ARG A 59 30.84 -28.06 -6.48
N GLN A 60 29.69 -27.60 -5.99
CA GLN A 60 28.95 -26.47 -6.57
C GLN A 60 29.71 -25.14 -6.37
N ALA A 61 30.26 -24.91 -5.19
CA ALA A 61 31.07 -23.73 -4.90
C ALA A 61 32.31 -23.67 -5.80
N ASP A 62 33.00 -24.80 -6.00
CA ASP A 62 34.14 -24.89 -6.92
C ASP A 62 33.72 -24.70 -8.39
N GLN A 63 32.55 -25.20 -8.80
CA GLN A 63 32.01 -24.93 -10.14
C GLN A 63 31.73 -23.44 -10.33
N LEU A 64 31.10 -22.77 -9.37
CA LEU A 64 30.85 -21.32 -9.43
C LEU A 64 32.16 -20.53 -9.45
N LYS A 65 33.12 -20.89 -8.60
CA LYS A 65 34.45 -20.26 -8.56
C LYS A 65 35.19 -20.43 -9.89
N ASN A 66 35.09 -21.59 -10.53
CA ASN A 66 35.65 -21.84 -11.85
C ASN A 66 34.90 -21.11 -12.97
N GLN A 67 33.59 -20.87 -12.83
CA GLN A 67 32.82 -20.05 -13.76
C GLN A 67 33.18 -18.57 -13.65
N LEU A 68 33.34 -18.06 -12.43
CA LEU A 68 33.75 -16.67 -12.17
C LEU A 68 35.22 -16.41 -12.54
N GLY A 69 36.08 -17.43 -12.37
CA GLY A 69 37.51 -17.35 -12.71
C GLY A 69 37.82 -17.55 -14.19
N ARG A 70 36.86 -18.02 -15.01
CA ARG A 70 37.01 -18.00 -16.45
C ARG A 70 36.90 -16.54 -16.88
N PRO A 71 37.94 -15.93 -17.48
CA PRO A 71 37.77 -14.64 -18.11
C PRO A 71 36.65 -14.84 -19.13
N SER A 72 35.50 -14.22 -18.90
CA SER A 72 34.44 -14.16 -19.90
C SER A 72 35.12 -13.74 -21.19
N PRO A 73 35.02 -14.52 -22.29
CA PRO A 73 35.35 -13.99 -23.58
C PRO A 73 34.34 -12.88 -23.81
N ILE A 74 34.68 -11.68 -23.36
CA ILE A 74 34.11 -10.45 -23.86
C ILE A 74 34.47 -10.57 -25.33
N ALA A 75 33.53 -11.10 -26.14
CA ALA A 75 33.62 -11.02 -27.58
C ALA A 75 34.02 -9.56 -27.83
N PRO A 76 35.13 -9.30 -28.53
CA PRO A 76 35.62 -7.94 -28.71
C PRO A 76 34.41 -7.15 -29.18
N PHE A 77 33.90 -6.30 -28.28
CA PHE A 77 32.78 -5.45 -28.61
C PHE A 77 33.39 -4.55 -29.66
N ASP A 78 32.95 -4.76 -30.91
CA ASP A 78 33.37 -3.95 -32.04
C ASP A 78 32.84 -2.57 -31.71
N VAL A 79 33.64 -1.78 -30.99
CA VAL A 79 33.27 -0.48 -30.46
C VAL A 79 32.85 0.26 -31.71
N PRO A 80 31.54 0.51 -31.93
CA PRO A 80 31.10 1.32 -33.04
C PRO A 80 31.95 2.57 -32.96
N ALA A 81 32.44 3.08 -34.10
CA ALA A 81 33.36 4.20 -34.13
C ALA A 81 32.63 5.48 -33.67
N TYR A 82 32.20 5.53 -32.41
CA TYR A 82 31.54 6.63 -31.76
C TYR A 82 32.49 7.82 -31.78
N ALA A 83 33.81 7.61 -31.70
CA ALA A 83 34.78 8.68 -31.91
C ALA A 83 34.69 9.32 -33.31
N GLU A 84 34.50 8.52 -34.37
CA GLU A 84 34.31 9.03 -35.75
C GLU A 84 32.90 9.63 -35.93
N PHE A 85 31.86 9.00 -35.39
CA PHE A 85 30.49 9.49 -35.43
C PHE A 85 30.32 10.79 -34.65
N PHE A 86 30.98 10.92 -33.49
CA PHE A 86 30.97 12.10 -32.64
C PHE A 86 31.84 13.21 -33.26
N LYS A 87 32.97 12.89 -33.90
CA LYS A 87 33.70 13.84 -34.76
C LYS A 87 32.84 14.34 -35.92
N LYS A 88 32.06 13.45 -36.53
CA LYS A 88 31.15 13.79 -37.63
C LYS A 88 29.98 14.64 -37.15
N LEU A 89 29.44 14.35 -35.96
CA LEU A 89 28.40 15.17 -35.31
C LEU A 89 28.92 16.55 -34.88
N TYR A 90 30.16 16.65 -34.38
CA TYR A 90 30.80 17.94 -34.09
C TYR A 90 31.11 18.75 -35.35
N GLY A 91 31.31 18.09 -36.49
CA GLY A 91 31.50 18.72 -37.79
C GLY A 91 30.20 19.05 -38.52
N LEU A 92 29.06 18.55 -38.05
CA LEU A 92 27.74 18.87 -38.59
C LEU A 92 27.22 20.14 -37.89
N PRO A 93 26.72 21.13 -38.64
CA PRO A 93 26.05 22.29 -38.03
C PRO A 93 24.88 21.79 -37.19
N VAL A 94 24.75 22.31 -35.96
CA VAL A 94 23.79 21.86 -34.93
C VAL A 94 22.33 22.12 -35.32
N ALA A 95 22.08 22.72 -36.48
CA ALA A 95 20.76 22.80 -37.09
C ALA A 95 20.87 22.55 -38.61
N PRO A 96 20.00 21.70 -39.20
CA PRO A 96 19.78 21.75 -40.64
C PRO A 96 19.24 23.13 -40.97
N ASP A 97 19.74 23.68 -42.07
CA ASP A 97 19.42 24.98 -42.67
C ASP A 97 17.92 25.05 -43.05
N GLN A 98 17.03 24.94 -42.07
CA GLN A 98 15.73 25.57 -42.19
C GLN A 98 16.02 27.06 -42.03
N GLN A 99 15.91 27.76 -43.15
CA GLN A 99 15.67 29.18 -43.22
C GLN A 99 14.53 29.53 -42.24
N LEU A 100 14.87 29.71 -40.96
CA LEU A 100 14.18 30.65 -40.11
C LEU A 100 14.29 31.96 -40.87
N ALA A 101 13.13 32.47 -41.28
CA ALA A 101 13.01 33.76 -41.95
C ALA A 101 13.99 34.74 -41.30
N ALA A 102 14.92 35.24 -42.11
CA ALA A 102 15.94 36.18 -41.70
C ALA A 102 15.27 37.34 -40.96
N ILE A 103 15.37 37.33 -39.63
CA ILE A 103 15.36 38.57 -38.87
C ILE A 103 16.68 39.22 -39.24
N ASP A 104 16.56 40.26 -40.06
CA ASP A 104 17.65 41.04 -40.65
C ASP A 104 18.79 41.31 -39.65
N ASP A 105 19.98 40.92 -40.12
CA ASP A 105 21.29 40.93 -39.50
C ASP A 105 21.82 42.37 -39.37
N THR A 106 21.12 43.17 -38.58
CA THR A 106 21.66 44.44 -38.08
C THR A 106 22.63 44.19 -36.91
N GLY A 107 23.76 43.52 -37.19
CA GLY A 107 25.05 43.75 -36.53
C GLY A 107 25.13 43.78 -35.00
N LEU A 108 24.30 43.03 -34.26
CA LEU A 108 24.42 42.91 -32.80
C LEU A 108 25.24 41.67 -32.45
N ALA A 109 26.48 41.90 -32.01
CA ALA A 109 27.39 40.88 -31.52
C ALA A 109 26.69 39.97 -30.47
N GLN A 110 26.72 38.66 -30.67
CA GLN A 110 26.15 37.63 -29.78
C GLN A 110 26.74 37.62 -28.35
N THR A 111 27.61 38.56 -28.00
CA THR A 111 28.17 38.75 -26.66
C THR A 111 27.33 39.65 -25.72
N TRP A 112 26.17 40.16 -26.16
CA TRP A 112 25.48 41.25 -25.42
C TRP A 112 23.99 41.05 -25.12
N VAL A 113 23.36 39.94 -25.53
CA VAL A 113 21.97 39.68 -25.13
C VAL A 113 21.96 38.96 -23.80
N THR A 114 22.33 39.67 -22.73
CA THR A 114 21.85 39.33 -21.39
C THR A 114 20.34 39.54 -21.45
N VAL A 115 19.59 38.48 -21.74
CA VAL A 115 18.14 38.46 -21.51
C VAL A 115 18.00 38.75 -20.01
N LYS A 116 17.73 40.00 -19.67
CA LYS A 116 17.32 40.34 -18.31
C LYS A 116 15.99 39.62 -18.13
N THR A 117 16.04 38.46 -17.48
CA THR A 117 14.86 37.84 -16.93
C THR A 117 14.17 38.92 -16.11
N PRO A 118 12.92 39.29 -16.43
CA PRO A 118 12.21 40.29 -15.66
C PRO A 118 12.25 39.85 -14.19
N ASP A 119 12.59 40.78 -13.32
CA ASP A 119 12.58 40.55 -11.88
C ASP A 119 11.11 40.43 -11.47
N TYR A 120 10.64 39.21 -11.28
CA TYR A 120 9.28 38.94 -10.82
C TYR A 120 9.21 39.22 -9.32
N GLU A 121 8.06 39.73 -8.87
CA GLU A 121 7.81 39.93 -7.44
C GLU A 121 7.86 38.58 -6.71
N TYR A 122 8.36 38.63 -5.47
CA TYR A 122 8.45 37.45 -4.61
C TYR A 122 7.04 37.01 -4.22
N LYS A 123 6.69 35.74 -4.43
CA LYS A 123 5.37 35.21 -4.06
C LYS A 123 5.37 34.62 -2.65
N HIS A 124 4.40 34.97 -1.81
CA HIS A 124 4.29 34.38 -0.48
C HIS A 124 3.90 32.89 -0.60
N LEU A 125 4.71 32.00 -0.05
CA LEU A 125 4.44 30.56 -0.05
C LEU A 125 4.24 30.08 1.40
N PRO A 126 2.99 29.99 1.89
CA PRO A 126 2.73 29.50 3.24
C PRO A 126 3.04 28.00 3.35
N THR A 127 3.41 27.54 4.54
CA THR A 127 3.53 26.11 4.86
C THR A 127 2.20 25.55 5.34
N PRO A 128 1.90 24.26 5.05
CA PRO A 128 0.70 23.62 5.55
C PRO A 128 0.70 23.57 7.10
N PRO A 129 -0.48 23.69 7.73
CA PRO A 129 -0.63 23.51 9.17
C PRO A 129 -0.41 22.04 9.57
N ILE A 130 -0.28 21.79 10.87
CA ILE A 130 -0.24 20.42 11.42
C ILE A 130 -1.66 19.90 11.62
N ALA A 131 -1.85 18.60 11.44
CA ALA A 131 -3.16 17.99 11.71
C ALA A 131 -3.47 18.04 13.22
N VAL A 132 -4.72 18.37 13.53
CA VAL A 132 -5.25 18.45 14.89
C VAL A 132 -6.04 17.18 15.24
N ASP A 133 -6.62 17.12 16.45
CA ASP A 133 -7.46 16.01 16.92
C ASP A 133 -6.83 14.63 16.69
N VAL A 134 -5.55 14.53 17.05
CA VAL A 134 -4.75 13.33 16.83
C VAL A 134 -5.20 12.21 17.78
N LEU A 135 -5.59 11.07 17.20
CA LEU A 135 -5.93 9.84 17.88
C LEU A 135 -4.93 8.76 17.51
N ALA A 136 -4.45 8.01 18.50
CA ALA A 136 -3.54 6.90 18.26
C ALA A 136 -4.11 5.59 18.82
N LYS A 137 -3.83 4.50 18.12
CA LYS A 137 -4.26 3.15 18.47
C LYS A 137 -3.10 2.18 18.31
N SER A 138 -2.78 1.46 19.38
CA SER A 138 -1.82 0.36 19.34
C SER A 138 -2.47 -0.99 19.06
N GLY A 139 -1.67 -1.94 18.58
CA GLY A 139 -2.06 -3.33 18.45
C GLY A 139 -0.90 -4.25 18.10
N HIS A 140 -1.23 -5.54 17.96
CA HIS A 140 -0.31 -6.58 17.54
C HIS A 140 -0.80 -7.21 16.23
N GLY A 141 0.09 -7.38 15.27
CA GLY A 141 -0.20 -7.96 13.96
C GLY A 141 0.73 -9.12 13.64
N VAL A 142 0.25 -10.04 12.81
CA VAL A 142 1.10 -11.03 12.14
C VAL A 142 1.08 -10.71 10.66
N LEU A 143 2.23 -10.37 10.08
CA LEU A 143 2.28 -9.98 8.68
C LEU A 143 1.91 -11.17 7.79
N GLU A 144 0.84 -11.03 6.98
CA GLU A 144 0.44 -12.07 6.04
C GLU A 144 1.40 -12.10 4.85
N ASN A 145 1.91 -13.28 4.50
CA ASN A 145 2.77 -13.45 3.34
C ASN A 145 1.95 -13.59 2.07
N ASP A 146 1.82 -12.48 1.34
CA ASP A 146 1.15 -12.43 0.03
C ASP A 146 2.13 -12.62 -1.16
N GLY A 147 3.43 -12.75 -0.87
CA GLY A 147 4.50 -12.90 -1.86
C GLY A 147 4.81 -11.65 -2.67
N THR A 148 4.30 -10.48 -2.30
CA THR A 148 4.55 -9.21 -3.00
C THR A 148 5.89 -8.59 -2.59
N GLU A 149 6.38 -7.64 -3.39
CA GLU A 149 7.56 -6.84 -3.03
C GLU A 149 7.32 -6.02 -1.74
N GLY A 150 6.09 -5.55 -1.56
CA GLY A 150 5.66 -4.85 -0.33
C GLY A 150 5.84 -5.69 0.92
N TYR A 151 5.48 -6.98 0.86
CA TYR A 151 5.69 -7.92 1.97
C TYR A 151 7.17 -7.98 2.40
N PHE A 152 8.10 -8.13 1.45
CA PHE A 152 9.53 -8.24 1.78
C PHE A 152 10.09 -6.94 2.35
N ALA A 153 9.64 -5.79 1.84
CA ALA A 153 10.05 -4.49 2.37
C ALA A 153 9.53 -4.27 3.81
N LEU A 154 8.29 -4.68 4.07
CA LEU A 154 7.71 -4.68 5.42
C LEU A 154 8.42 -5.68 6.35
N GLN A 155 8.75 -6.87 5.87
CA GLN A 155 9.51 -7.86 6.64
C GLN A 155 10.90 -7.34 7.02
N GLN A 156 11.57 -6.59 6.13
CA GLN A 156 12.82 -5.93 6.47
C GLN A 156 12.65 -4.84 7.54
N LEU A 157 11.50 -4.15 7.55
CA LEU A 157 11.18 -3.12 8.52
C LEU A 157 10.92 -3.70 9.92
N ILE A 158 10.13 -4.78 10.01
CA ILE A 158 9.74 -5.40 11.30
C ILE A 158 10.78 -6.42 11.81
N GLY A 159 11.63 -6.94 10.94
CA GLY A 159 12.60 -8.00 11.23
C GLY A 159 12.16 -9.40 10.75
N ASP A 160 13.12 -10.33 10.66
CA ASP A 160 12.86 -11.73 10.26
C ASP A 160 12.41 -12.56 11.47
N THR A 161 11.24 -12.22 12.03
CA THR A 161 10.55 -13.04 13.04
C THR A 161 9.68 -14.09 12.35
N ARG A 162 9.62 -15.31 12.91
CA ARG A 162 8.74 -16.38 12.43
C ARG A 162 7.91 -16.94 13.59
N PRO A 163 6.59 -16.73 13.59
CA PRO A 163 5.81 -15.93 12.64
C PRO A 163 6.20 -14.44 12.69
N ALA A 164 5.82 -13.70 11.65
CA ALA A 164 6.18 -12.29 11.47
C ALA A 164 5.32 -11.40 12.38
N ASP A 165 5.42 -11.62 13.70
CA ASP A 165 4.77 -10.85 14.74
C ASP A 165 5.41 -9.46 14.86
N PHE A 166 4.58 -8.43 14.94
CA PHE A 166 5.01 -7.06 15.16
C PHE A 166 4.00 -6.27 15.99
N ASN A 167 4.50 -5.23 16.67
CA ASN A 167 3.68 -4.20 17.30
C ASN A 167 3.48 -3.08 16.30
N TYR A 168 2.33 -2.42 16.37
CA TYR A 168 2.08 -1.25 15.55
C TYR A 168 1.35 -0.17 16.34
N VAL A 169 1.53 1.07 15.88
CA VAL A 169 0.67 2.20 16.23
C VAL A 169 0.10 2.77 14.94
N SER A 170 -1.22 2.95 14.89
CA SER A 170 -1.90 3.68 13.83
C SER A 170 -2.39 5.00 14.39
N VAL A 171 -2.10 6.09 13.68
CA VAL A 171 -2.39 7.45 14.14
C VAL A 171 -3.25 8.14 13.08
N SER A 172 -4.38 8.68 13.50
CA SER A 172 -5.24 9.52 12.67
C SER A 172 -5.23 10.96 13.19
N GLY A 173 -5.53 11.91 12.31
CA GLY A 173 -5.73 13.31 12.68
C GLY A 173 -6.59 14.03 11.65
N VAL A 174 -6.97 15.26 11.96
CA VAL A 174 -7.78 16.13 11.11
C VAL A 174 -6.89 17.24 10.57
N PHE A 175 -6.65 17.24 9.26
CA PHE A 175 -5.91 18.30 8.59
C PHE A 175 -6.83 19.51 8.33
N PRO A 176 -6.54 20.70 8.90
CA PRO A 176 -7.39 21.86 8.74
C PRO A 176 -7.15 22.50 7.37
N LEU A 177 -7.79 21.93 6.33
CA LEU A 177 -7.63 22.35 4.95
C LEU A 177 -8.03 23.82 4.74
N LYS A 178 -9.04 24.29 5.47
CA LYS A 178 -9.46 25.69 5.47
C LYS A 178 -8.35 26.63 5.92
N ASP A 179 -7.65 26.31 7.00
CA ASP A 179 -6.56 27.15 7.50
C ASP A 179 -5.46 27.30 6.43
N LEU A 180 -5.17 26.23 5.68
CA LEU A 180 -4.25 26.30 4.55
C LEU A 180 -4.78 27.19 3.41
N ILE A 181 -6.06 27.08 3.08
CA ILE A 181 -6.69 27.93 2.05
C ILE A 181 -6.65 29.40 2.48
N GLU A 182 -7.01 29.71 3.72
CA GLU A 182 -6.98 31.07 4.27
C GLU A 182 -5.55 31.64 4.25
N ARG A 183 -4.53 30.83 4.53
CA ARG A 183 -3.11 31.23 4.40
C ARG A 183 -2.74 31.57 2.95
N TYR A 184 -3.23 30.80 1.96
CA TYR A 184 -3.01 31.14 0.54
C TYR A 184 -3.77 32.39 0.09
N GLU A 185 -4.91 32.69 0.70
CA GLU A 185 -5.74 33.84 0.38
C GLU A 185 -5.28 35.14 1.06
N SER A 186 -4.55 35.03 2.17
CA SER A 186 -4.08 36.15 3.00
C SER A 186 -3.27 37.18 2.21
N THR A 187 -3.50 38.45 2.56
CA THR A 187 -2.80 39.62 2.00
C THR A 187 -1.91 40.32 3.03
N ASP A 188 -1.68 39.71 4.18
CA ASP A 188 -1.00 40.34 5.33
C ASP A 188 0.53 40.43 5.18
N HIS A 189 1.07 40.02 4.03
CA HIS A 189 2.50 40.05 3.74
C HIS A 189 2.84 41.29 2.88
N PRO A 190 3.30 42.40 3.49
CA PRO A 190 3.44 43.69 2.79
C PRO A 190 4.53 43.73 1.70
N VAL A 191 5.40 42.72 1.66
CA VAL A 191 6.54 42.63 0.72
C VAL A 191 6.32 41.58 -0.37
N GLU A 192 5.44 40.60 -0.14
CA GLU A 192 5.30 39.41 -0.98
C GLU A 192 3.94 39.40 -1.68
N GLN A 193 3.93 39.08 -2.96
CA GLN A 193 2.71 38.96 -3.74
C GLN A 193 1.97 37.67 -3.38
N ARG A 194 0.65 37.75 -3.24
CA ARG A 194 -0.19 36.56 -3.08
C ARG A 194 -0.06 35.62 -4.27
N ILE A 195 -0.11 34.30 -4.04
CA ILE A 195 -0.19 33.31 -5.12
C ILE A 195 -1.53 33.47 -5.86
N ASP A 196 -1.48 33.39 -7.19
CA ASP A 196 -2.69 33.45 -8.01
C ASP A 196 -3.59 32.25 -7.68
N GLU A 197 -4.88 32.50 -7.45
CA GLU A 197 -5.83 31.47 -7.03
C GLU A 197 -5.85 30.25 -7.95
N GLY A 198 -5.83 30.48 -9.26
CA GLY A 198 -5.80 29.41 -10.26
C GLY A 198 -4.57 28.51 -10.17
N LEU A 199 -3.44 28.98 -9.60
CA LEU A 199 -2.25 28.16 -9.44
C LEU A 199 -2.39 27.15 -8.32
N TRP A 200 -2.85 27.58 -7.14
CA TRP A 200 -2.94 26.68 -5.99
C TRP A 200 -4.23 25.88 -6.00
N ARG A 201 -5.36 26.46 -6.42
CA ARG A 201 -6.67 25.81 -6.35
C ARG A 201 -6.77 24.58 -7.26
N GLU A 202 -6.18 24.67 -8.45
CA GLU A 202 -6.14 23.54 -9.38
C GLU A 202 -5.15 22.45 -8.97
N ARG A 203 -4.25 22.75 -8.03
CA ARG A 203 -3.09 21.93 -7.65
C ARG A 203 -3.13 21.42 -6.21
N LEU A 204 -4.12 21.84 -5.42
CA LEU A 204 -4.25 21.45 -4.02
C LEU A 204 -4.49 19.94 -3.92
N ALA A 205 -3.48 19.23 -3.44
CA ALA A 205 -3.48 17.79 -3.27
C ALA A 205 -2.52 17.45 -2.12
N VAL A 206 -2.85 16.42 -1.35
CA VAL A 206 -1.94 15.87 -0.33
C VAL A 206 -0.89 15.02 -1.05
N THR A 207 0.38 15.20 -0.71
CA THR A 207 1.50 14.47 -1.31
C THR A 207 2.03 13.37 -0.41
N SER A 208 1.95 13.55 0.91
CA SER A 208 2.31 12.52 1.90
C SER A 208 1.72 12.82 3.27
N VAL A 209 1.44 11.77 4.05
CA VAL A 209 1.13 11.84 5.48
C VAL A 209 2.25 11.14 6.23
N GLN A 210 2.98 11.87 7.06
CA GLN A 210 4.09 11.38 7.87
C GLN A 210 3.75 11.49 9.37
N LEU A 211 4.44 10.71 10.20
CA LEU A 211 4.36 10.88 11.66
C LEU A 211 5.64 11.51 12.18
N LEU A 212 5.52 12.39 13.18
CA LEU A 212 6.64 12.80 14.01
C LEU A 212 6.45 12.14 15.38
N ARG A 213 7.41 11.31 15.78
CA ARG A 213 7.38 10.51 17.00
C ARG A 213 8.41 10.99 18.00
N GLU A 214 8.05 11.01 19.27
CA GLU A 214 8.98 11.04 20.40
C GLU A 214 8.76 9.82 21.30
N GLU A 215 9.84 9.30 21.87
CA GLU A 215 9.83 8.18 22.82
C GLU A 215 10.04 8.73 24.24
N LEU A 216 9.25 8.26 25.20
CA LEU A 216 9.42 8.60 26.62
C LEU A 216 10.56 7.76 27.20
N ASP A 217 11.57 8.41 27.78
CA ASP A 217 12.58 7.71 28.57
C ASP A 217 11.95 7.31 29.91
N PRO A 218 11.81 6.00 30.20
CA PRO A 218 11.14 5.53 31.41
C PRO A 218 11.93 5.85 32.70
N VAL A 219 13.23 6.17 32.60
CA VAL A 219 14.08 6.47 33.76
C VAL A 219 14.01 7.94 34.13
N THR A 220 14.10 8.83 33.15
CA THR A 220 14.10 10.28 33.37
C THR A 220 12.70 10.88 33.35
N GLY A 221 11.74 10.23 32.67
CA GLY A 221 10.42 10.78 32.39
C GLY A 221 10.45 11.91 31.35
N GLU A 222 11.59 12.13 30.69
CA GLU A 222 11.74 13.12 29.63
C GLU A 222 11.44 12.50 28.27
N TRP A 223 10.88 13.30 27.37
CA TRP A 223 10.69 12.90 25.97
C TRP A 223 12.00 13.00 25.21
N GLY A 224 12.33 11.95 24.47
CA GLY A 224 13.53 11.83 23.66
C GLY A 224 13.50 12.69 22.39
N GLY A 225 14.45 12.41 21.49
CA GLY A 225 14.56 13.12 20.21
C GLY A 225 13.41 12.81 19.24
N GLN A 226 13.06 13.81 18.43
CA GLN A 226 12.04 13.68 17.39
C GLN A 226 12.52 12.80 16.24
N THR A 227 11.68 11.86 15.82
CA THR A 227 11.93 10.97 14.68
C THR A 227 10.78 11.06 13.69
N ILE A 228 11.09 11.28 12.41
CA ILE A 228 10.09 11.26 11.34
C ILE A 228 9.89 9.81 10.88
N ILE A 229 8.65 9.34 10.93
CA ILE A 229 8.21 8.06 10.39
C ILE A 229 7.58 8.31 9.02
N ASN A 230 8.19 7.71 8.00
CA ASN A 230 7.71 7.79 6.63
C ASN A 230 6.52 6.84 6.39
N PRO A 231 5.74 7.06 5.31
CA PRO A 231 4.73 6.10 4.88
C PRO A 231 5.33 4.70 4.72
N LEU A 232 4.52 3.68 5.00
CA LEU A 232 4.95 2.29 4.92
C LEU A 232 5.39 1.93 3.49
N PRO A 233 6.37 1.02 3.33
CA PRO A 233 6.74 0.51 2.01
C PRO A 233 5.52 -0.03 1.26
N GLY A 234 5.37 0.37 -0.01
CA GLY A 234 4.24 0.02 -0.86
C GLY A 234 3.15 1.09 -0.91
N ASN A 235 3.06 1.97 0.09
CA ASN A 235 2.12 3.10 0.04
C ASN A 235 2.68 4.22 -0.84
N TYR A 236 1.86 4.72 -1.75
CA TYR A 236 2.24 5.83 -2.61
C TYR A 236 2.38 7.15 -1.82
N ALA A 237 3.52 7.83 -1.95
CA ALA A 237 3.77 9.14 -1.34
C ALA A 237 4.88 9.89 -2.07
N VAL A 238 4.88 11.22 -1.97
CA VAL A 238 5.95 12.10 -2.47
C VAL A 238 6.43 13.00 -1.33
N LEU A 239 7.59 12.67 -0.78
CA LEU A 239 8.06 13.28 0.47
C LEU A 239 8.58 14.71 0.24
N PRO A 240 8.47 15.62 1.22
CA PRO A 240 9.04 16.98 1.12
C PRO A 240 10.56 17.01 0.87
N SER A 241 11.27 15.97 1.33
CA SER A 241 12.71 15.79 1.13
C SER A 241 13.08 15.31 -0.28
N GLU A 242 12.12 14.77 -1.03
CA GLU A 242 12.33 14.30 -2.40
C GLU A 242 12.22 15.48 -3.37
N GLN A 243 13.31 15.73 -4.09
CA GLN A 243 13.39 16.79 -5.09
C GLN A 243 13.80 16.22 -6.45
N PRO A 244 12.93 15.40 -7.08
CA PRO A 244 13.29 14.74 -8.32
C PRO A 244 13.46 15.78 -9.44
N VAL A 245 14.54 15.65 -10.20
CA VAL A 245 14.77 16.46 -11.40
C VAL A 245 14.02 15.83 -12.56
N LEU A 246 12.79 16.31 -12.80
CA LEU A 246 11.88 15.76 -13.80
C LEU A 246 11.81 16.61 -15.07
N SER A 247 11.59 15.98 -16.22
CA SER A 247 11.12 16.65 -17.44
C SER A 247 9.68 17.15 -17.26
N PHE A 248 9.22 18.05 -18.15
CA PHE A 248 7.87 18.62 -18.03
C PHE A 248 6.77 17.55 -18.11
N GLU A 249 6.94 16.59 -19.01
CA GLU A 249 6.01 15.46 -19.18
C GLU A 249 5.98 14.57 -17.94
N GLU A 250 7.16 14.20 -17.39
CA GLU A 250 7.25 13.42 -16.16
C GLU A 250 6.63 14.16 -14.96
N SER A 251 6.80 15.48 -14.85
CA SER A 251 6.13 16.24 -13.79
C SER A 251 4.61 16.27 -13.94
N GLN A 252 4.09 16.38 -15.16
CA GLN A 252 2.64 16.30 -15.37
C GLN A 252 2.10 14.91 -15.06
N ALA A 253 2.85 13.86 -15.41
CA ALA A 253 2.52 12.49 -15.06
C ALA A 253 2.50 12.31 -13.54
N LEU A 254 3.51 12.82 -12.83
CA LEU A 254 3.60 12.76 -11.38
C LEU A 254 2.47 13.54 -10.69
N GLU A 255 2.15 14.76 -11.16
CA GLU A 255 1.01 15.53 -10.67
C GLU A 255 -0.32 14.78 -10.88
N ALA A 256 -0.49 14.08 -12.00
CA ALA A 256 -1.66 13.26 -12.28
C ALA A 256 -1.71 12.00 -11.40
N GLU A 257 -0.57 11.36 -11.15
CA GLU A 257 -0.44 10.18 -10.30
C GLU A 257 -0.76 10.51 -8.84
N ILE A 258 -0.24 11.63 -8.30
CA ILE A 258 -0.61 12.14 -6.97
C ILE A 258 -2.13 12.30 -6.86
N ARG A 259 -2.79 12.88 -7.87
CA ARG A 259 -4.24 13.07 -7.87
C ARG A 259 -5.02 11.75 -7.93
N GLN A 260 -4.53 10.78 -8.70
CA GLN A 260 -5.16 9.48 -8.83
C GLN A 260 -5.07 8.68 -7.52
N ASN A 261 -3.99 8.85 -6.77
CA ASN A 261 -3.74 8.15 -5.51
C ASN A 261 -4.13 8.94 -4.25
N GLN A 262 -4.95 10.01 -4.35
CA GLN A 262 -5.26 10.86 -3.19
C GLN A 262 -5.85 10.09 -2.01
N ALA A 263 -6.76 9.14 -2.26
CA ALA A 263 -7.36 8.38 -1.17
C ALA A 263 -6.32 7.52 -0.44
N GLU A 264 -5.39 6.89 -1.17
CA GLU A 264 -4.31 6.09 -0.57
C GLU A 264 -3.29 6.98 0.17
N ILE A 265 -2.97 8.16 -0.37
CA ILE A 265 -2.02 9.09 0.26
C ILE A 265 -2.59 9.63 1.59
N VAL A 266 -3.86 10.06 1.58
CA VAL A 266 -4.54 10.65 2.74
C VAL A 266 -4.80 9.58 3.81
N ARG A 267 -5.18 8.39 3.37
CA ARG A 267 -5.50 7.23 4.19
C ARG A 267 -4.58 6.08 3.79
N ALA A 268 -3.33 6.15 4.28
CA ALA A 268 -2.31 5.14 4.05
C ALA A 268 -2.89 3.72 4.25
N SER A 269 -2.60 2.81 3.33
CA SER A 269 -3.07 1.43 3.47
C SER A 269 -2.31 0.74 4.62
N PHE A 270 -3.03 -0.01 5.44
CA PHE A 270 -2.44 -0.87 6.45
C PHE A 270 -2.14 -2.25 5.84
N PRO A 271 -0.99 -2.88 6.15
CA PRO A 271 -0.68 -4.21 5.63
C PRO A 271 -1.70 -5.25 6.11
N THR A 272 -1.92 -6.27 5.29
CA THR A 272 -2.82 -7.37 5.69
C THR A 272 -2.17 -8.18 6.80
N ILE A 273 -2.93 -8.45 7.87
CA ILE A 273 -2.48 -9.25 9.01
C ILE A 273 -3.35 -10.49 9.17
N SER A 274 -2.74 -11.62 9.52
CA SER A 274 -3.44 -12.92 9.57
C SER A 274 -4.32 -13.07 10.82
N ASN A 275 -4.04 -12.33 11.90
CA ASN A 275 -4.77 -12.41 13.16
C ASN A 275 -6.10 -11.63 13.15
N GLY A 276 -6.38 -10.80 12.14
CA GLY A 276 -7.70 -10.20 11.90
C GLY A 276 -7.65 -8.91 11.08
N PRO A 277 -8.79 -8.32 10.70
CA PRO A 277 -8.77 -6.99 10.10
C PRO A 277 -8.14 -5.97 11.04
N TRP A 278 -7.27 -5.13 10.48
CA TRP A 278 -6.96 -3.85 11.11
C TRP A 278 -8.21 -2.97 11.11
N THR A 279 -8.35 -2.14 12.15
CA THR A 279 -9.38 -1.10 12.19
C THR A 279 -8.74 0.27 12.39
N PRO A 280 -9.29 1.30 11.73
CA PRO A 280 -8.92 2.69 11.94
C PRO A 280 -8.89 3.13 13.42
N PRO A 281 -8.02 4.09 13.79
CA PRO A 281 -7.87 4.53 15.20
C PRO A 281 -9.13 5.12 15.82
N ASP A 282 -9.96 5.78 15.02
CA ASP A 282 -11.22 6.43 15.39
C ASP A 282 -12.33 5.44 15.77
N ILE A 283 -12.29 4.21 15.26
CA ILE A 283 -13.29 3.17 15.56
C ILE A 283 -12.93 2.42 16.87
N GLY A 284 -11.72 2.64 17.40
CA GLY A 284 -11.20 1.96 18.57
C GLY A 284 -11.00 0.45 18.35
N ASN A 285 -10.85 -0.30 19.45
CA ASN A 285 -10.65 -1.75 19.45
C ASN A 285 -11.97 -2.52 19.31
N ARG A 286 -12.78 -2.20 18.28
CA ARG A 286 -14.00 -2.97 17.97
C ARG A 286 -13.60 -4.43 17.67
N VAL A 287 -14.20 -5.35 18.40
CA VAL A 287 -14.04 -6.79 18.15
C VAL A 287 -15.16 -7.22 17.20
N TYR A 288 -14.79 -7.65 16.00
CA TYR A 288 -15.75 -8.21 15.04
C TYR A 288 -16.21 -9.59 15.48
N THR A 289 -17.51 -9.81 15.36
CA THR A 289 -18.12 -11.14 15.45
C THR A 289 -17.67 -11.99 14.27
N SER A 290 -17.75 -13.32 14.41
CA SER A 290 -17.43 -14.23 13.31
C SER A 290 -18.36 -14.05 12.11
N GLU A 291 -19.64 -13.75 12.35
CA GLU A 291 -20.61 -13.42 11.29
C GLU A 291 -20.20 -12.16 10.51
N GLU A 292 -19.75 -11.12 11.20
CA GLU A 292 -19.24 -9.90 10.55
C GLU A 292 -17.98 -10.19 9.72
N LEU A 293 -17.03 -10.98 10.24
CA LEU A 293 -15.84 -11.37 9.49
C LEU A 293 -16.17 -12.21 8.25
N ALA A 294 -17.08 -13.18 8.39
CA ALA A 294 -17.53 -14.00 7.26
C ALA A 294 -18.23 -13.15 6.19
N ARG A 295 -19.03 -12.15 6.62
CA ARG A 295 -19.69 -11.21 5.72
C ARG A 295 -18.68 -10.32 5.00
N ARG A 296 -17.67 -9.82 5.71
CA ARG A 296 -16.56 -9.05 5.15
C ARG A 296 -15.86 -9.83 4.05
N ASP A 297 -15.44 -11.07 4.32
CA ASP A 297 -14.75 -11.93 3.36
C ASP A 297 -15.64 -12.25 2.14
N GLU A 298 -16.95 -12.37 2.32
CA GLU A 298 -17.91 -12.50 1.22
C GLU A 298 -17.92 -11.24 0.34
N ILE A 299 -18.02 -10.05 0.94
CA ILE A 299 -18.02 -8.76 0.24
C ILE A 299 -16.71 -8.55 -0.53
N GLU A 300 -15.56 -8.79 0.10
CA GLU A 300 -14.25 -8.64 -0.54
C GLU A 300 -14.08 -9.59 -1.75
N ARG A 301 -14.55 -10.84 -1.64
CA ARG A 301 -14.55 -11.79 -2.77
C ARG A 301 -15.47 -11.32 -3.90
N LYS A 302 -16.62 -10.73 -3.59
CA LYS A 302 -17.53 -10.14 -4.59
C LYS A 302 -16.87 -8.93 -5.27
N LEU A 303 -16.32 -8.00 -4.51
CA LEU A 303 -15.59 -6.83 -5.03
C LEU A 303 -14.47 -7.25 -5.99
N LYS A 304 -13.64 -8.23 -5.60
CA LYS A 304 -12.57 -8.77 -6.46
C LYS A 304 -13.12 -9.38 -7.76
N THR A 305 -14.27 -10.03 -7.70
CA THR A 305 -14.91 -10.64 -8.88
C THR A 305 -15.52 -9.56 -9.79
N LEU A 306 -16.16 -8.55 -9.21
CA LEU A 306 -16.76 -7.43 -9.93
C LEU A 306 -15.69 -6.56 -10.61
N ASN A 307 -14.58 -6.24 -9.92
CA ASN A 307 -13.46 -5.51 -10.50
C ASN A 307 -12.87 -6.24 -11.71
N ARG A 308 -12.63 -7.56 -11.60
CA ARG A 308 -12.18 -8.37 -12.76
C ARG A 308 -13.19 -8.36 -13.92
N ARG A 309 -14.49 -8.31 -13.60
CA ARG A 309 -15.55 -8.24 -14.61
C ARG A 309 -15.58 -6.86 -15.28
N LEU A 310 -15.42 -5.78 -14.51
CA LEU A 310 -15.31 -4.41 -14.99
C LEU A 310 -14.11 -4.27 -15.94
N ASP A 311 -12.92 -4.72 -15.53
CA ASP A 311 -11.70 -4.73 -16.35
C ASP A 311 -11.89 -5.49 -17.66
N SER A 312 -12.66 -6.58 -17.63
CA SER A 312 -12.94 -7.37 -18.84
C SER A 312 -13.87 -6.67 -19.82
N LEU A 313 -14.75 -5.78 -19.34
CA LEU A 313 -15.66 -4.99 -20.16
C LEU A 313 -14.91 -3.78 -20.75
N THR A 314 -14.23 -3.00 -19.90
CA THR A 314 -13.48 -1.81 -20.32
C THR A 314 -12.27 -2.16 -21.20
N GLY A 315 -11.55 -3.24 -20.88
CA GLY A 315 -10.42 -3.73 -21.66
C GLY A 315 -10.81 -4.29 -23.03
N ARG A 316 -12.07 -4.73 -23.23
CA ARG A 316 -12.56 -5.15 -24.55
C ARG A 316 -12.79 -3.97 -25.47
N GLU A 317 -13.37 -2.88 -24.97
CA GLU A 317 -13.59 -1.66 -25.77
C GLU A 317 -12.27 -1.08 -26.27
N GLN A 318 -11.26 -0.96 -25.40
CA GLN A 318 -9.92 -0.51 -25.81
C GLN A 318 -9.26 -1.43 -26.87
N ARG A 319 -9.51 -2.74 -26.81
CA ARG A 319 -9.00 -3.69 -27.82
C ARG A 319 -9.75 -3.55 -29.14
N GLU A 320 -11.06 -3.31 -29.11
CA GLU A 320 -11.88 -3.11 -30.30
C GLU A 320 -11.52 -1.80 -31.01
N GLU A 321 -11.33 -0.70 -30.28
CA GLU A 321 -10.83 0.58 -30.83
C GLU A 321 -9.46 0.42 -31.48
N ARG A 322 -8.51 -0.24 -30.82
CA ARG A 322 -7.19 -0.53 -31.43
C ARG A 322 -7.29 -1.42 -32.67
N SER A 323 -8.32 -2.26 -32.76
CA SER A 323 -8.54 -3.14 -33.91
C SER A 323 -9.18 -2.41 -35.10
N SER A 324 -10.09 -1.47 -34.85
CA SER A 324 -10.72 -0.64 -35.87
C SER A 324 -9.70 0.33 -36.48
N ASP A 325 -8.83 0.93 -35.66
CA ASP A 325 -7.71 1.77 -36.12
C ASP A 325 -6.69 1.00 -36.97
N ARG A 326 -6.41 -0.27 -36.64
CA ARG A 326 -5.53 -1.12 -37.47
C ARG A 326 -6.19 -1.49 -38.79
N ARG A 327 -7.50 -1.72 -38.82
CA ARG A 327 -8.24 -2.01 -40.06
C ARG A 327 -8.32 -0.76 -40.96
N SER A 328 -8.59 0.41 -40.41
CA SER A 328 -8.65 1.67 -41.16
C SER A 328 -7.30 2.05 -41.77
N ARG A 329 -6.18 1.86 -41.04
CA ARG A 329 -4.82 2.04 -41.58
C ARG A 329 -4.45 1.04 -42.68
N ARG A 330 -4.84 -0.24 -42.57
CA ARG A 330 -4.58 -1.22 -43.63
C ARG A 330 -5.38 -0.95 -44.90
N GLN A 331 -6.58 -0.41 -44.77
CA GLN A 331 -7.45 -0.12 -45.92
C GLN A 331 -7.05 1.17 -46.65
N THR A 332 -6.42 2.13 -45.96
CA THR A 332 -5.93 3.38 -46.57
C THR A 332 -4.49 3.29 -47.09
N GLY A 333 -3.68 2.35 -46.61
CA GLY A 333 -2.30 2.15 -47.07
C GLY A 333 -2.12 1.32 -48.35
N ALA A 334 -3.18 0.74 -48.91
CA ALA A 334 -3.09 -0.13 -50.08
C ALA A 334 -3.15 0.59 -51.44
N ASP A 335 -3.50 1.89 -51.46
CA ASP A 335 -3.70 2.65 -52.71
C ASP A 335 -2.59 3.67 -53.02
N SER A 336 -1.51 3.73 -52.24
CA SER A 336 -0.48 4.75 -52.41
C SER A 336 0.93 4.20 -52.24
N LEU A 337 1.40 3.43 -53.23
CA LEU A 337 2.74 3.53 -53.84
C LEU A 337 2.93 2.34 -54.77
N GLY A 338 2.77 2.60 -56.07
CA GLY A 338 3.42 1.77 -57.06
C GLY A 338 4.93 1.86 -56.81
N ASP A 339 5.53 0.74 -56.45
CA ASP A 339 6.95 0.48 -56.67
C ASP A 339 7.12 -0.04 -58.11
N PRO A 340 7.67 0.76 -59.03
CA PRO A 340 8.24 0.24 -60.25
C PRO A 340 9.66 -0.19 -59.90
N TYR A 341 9.96 -1.48 -59.79
CA TYR A 341 11.25 -2.11 -60.16
C TYR A 341 11.44 -3.45 -59.43
N GLY A 342 11.42 -4.53 -60.22
CA GLY A 342 12.22 -5.76 -60.01
C GLY A 342 11.70 -6.72 -58.93
N GLY A 343 11.58 -8.02 -59.15
CA GLY A 343 12.07 -8.87 -60.22
C GLY A 343 12.33 -10.26 -59.65
N GLY A 344 11.85 -11.30 -60.34
CA GLY A 344 12.11 -12.72 -60.05
C GLY A 344 11.33 -13.24 -58.83
N GLY A 345 10.62 -14.35 -58.88
CA GLY A 345 10.76 -15.55 -59.69
C GLY A 345 10.40 -16.73 -58.77
N PHE A 346 9.95 -17.83 -59.38
CA PHE A 346 9.51 -19.10 -58.76
C PHE A 346 8.16 -19.01 -58.03
N GLY A 347 7.06 -19.60 -58.49
CA GLY A 347 6.91 -20.76 -59.37
C GLY A 347 6.36 -21.91 -58.55
N ASP A 348 5.03 -22.02 -58.49
CA ASP A 348 4.35 -23.30 -58.31
C ASP A 348 3.11 -23.33 -59.22
N PRO A 349 3.07 -24.26 -60.20
CA PRO A 349 1.95 -24.44 -61.10
C PRO A 349 1.19 -25.71 -60.68
N TYR A 350 -0.09 -25.65 -60.31
CA TYR A 350 -1.09 -26.70 -60.60
C TYR A 350 -2.48 -26.37 -60.01
N GLY A 351 -3.46 -26.30 -60.91
CA GLY A 351 -4.91 -26.46 -60.63
C GLY A 351 -5.64 -25.15 -60.31
N GLY A 352 -6.54 -24.60 -61.12
CA GLY A 352 -7.42 -25.21 -62.12
C GLY A 352 -8.87 -25.07 -61.67
N GLY A 353 -9.62 -24.15 -62.30
CA GLY A 353 -11.05 -23.91 -62.10
C GLY A 353 -11.30 -22.54 -61.46
N GLY A 354 -11.69 -21.48 -62.18
CA GLY A 354 -12.82 -21.44 -63.10
C GLY A 354 -14.09 -21.04 -62.34
N GLY A 355 -14.14 -19.82 -61.81
CA GLY A 355 -15.30 -19.29 -61.10
C GLY A 355 -15.29 -17.76 -61.12
N ALA A 356 -15.96 -17.17 -62.09
CA ALA A 356 -16.25 -15.74 -62.14
C ALA A 356 -17.28 -15.40 -61.05
N THR A 357 -16.82 -15.09 -59.83
CA THR A 357 -17.68 -14.58 -58.76
C THR A 357 -17.84 -13.07 -58.87
N ARG A 358 -19.11 -12.67 -58.97
CA ARG A 358 -19.61 -11.30 -59.10
C ARG A 358 -19.26 -10.49 -57.84
N ASP A 359 -18.40 -9.50 -58.00
CA ASP A 359 -18.04 -8.51 -56.98
C ASP A 359 -19.08 -7.36 -56.95
N ARG A 360 -20.34 -7.72 -56.63
CA ARG A 360 -21.46 -6.79 -56.47
C ARG A 360 -22.29 -7.25 -55.27
N GLY A 361 -22.03 -6.68 -54.09
CA GLY A 361 -22.92 -6.85 -52.94
C GLY A 361 -22.43 -6.46 -51.54
N SER A 362 -21.13 -6.18 -51.32
CA SER A 362 -20.58 -6.06 -49.96
C SER A 362 -20.54 -4.64 -49.35
N ARG A 363 -21.44 -3.73 -49.76
CA ARG A 363 -21.62 -2.42 -49.09
C ARG A 363 -22.78 -2.40 -48.09
N GLY A 364 -23.70 -3.37 -48.13
CA GLY A 364 -24.86 -3.42 -47.21
C GLY A 364 -24.59 -4.10 -45.86
N ASN A 365 -23.48 -4.81 -45.71
CA ASN A 365 -23.17 -5.54 -44.47
C ASN A 365 -22.40 -4.69 -43.46
N SER A 366 -21.64 -3.68 -43.90
CA SER A 366 -20.81 -2.84 -43.02
C SER A 366 -21.65 -1.93 -42.12
N GLU A 367 -22.75 -1.38 -42.60
CA GLU A 367 -23.64 -0.54 -41.76
C GLU A 367 -24.32 -1.36 -40.67
N ARG A 368 -24.80 -2.57 -41.00
CA ARG A 368 -25.40 -3.49 -40.02
C ARG A 368 -24.40 -4.01 -38.99
N GLU A 369 -23.14 -4.16 -39.39
CA GLU A 369 -22.07 -4.57 -38.48
C GLU A 369 -21.70 -3.42 -37.52
N ALA A 370 -21.55 -2.20 -38.04
CA ALA A 370 -21.32 -0.99 -37.23
C ALA A 370 -22.48 -0.70 -36.27
N GLU A 371 -23.73 -0.88 -36.69
CA GLU A 371 -24.90 -0.73 -35.81
C GLU A 371 -24.91 -1.80 -34.70
N ARG A 372 -24.57 -3.05 -35.02
CA ARG A 372 -24.43 -4.13 -34.01
C ARG A 372 -23.30 -3.86 -33.03
N GLU A 373 -22.19 -3.27 -33.49
CA GLU A 373 -21.07 -2.87 -32.64
C GLU A 373 -21.48 -1.74 -31.69
N ARG A 374 -22.17 -0.69 -32.19
CA ARG A 374 -22.71 0.39 -31.34
C ARG A 374 -23.65 -0.14 -30.26
N VAL A 375 -24.60 -1.01 -30.63
CA VAL A 375 -25.54 -1.62 -29.67
C VAL A 375 -24.82 -2.53 -28.67
N ARG A 376 -23.70 -3.17 -29.05
CA ARG A 376 -22.87 -3.95 -28.12
C ARG A 376 -22.08 -3.05 -27.17
N ALA A 377 -21.48 -1.98 -27.67
CA ALA A 377 -20.75 -1.00 -26.85
C ALA A 377 -21.68 -0.34 -25.85
N GLU A 378 -22.86 0.13 -26.27
CA GLU A 378 -23.87 0.71 -25.37
C GLU A 378 -24.29 -0.27 -24.27
N ARG A 379 -24.54 -1.55 -24.62
CA ARG A 379 -24.84 -2.60 -23.62
C ARG A 379 -23.67 -2.93 -22.71
N ASN A 380 -22.42 -2.80 -23.18
CA ASN A 380 -21.25 -3.03 -22.36
C ASN A 380 -21.02 -1.87 -21.38
N ALA A 381 -21.22 -0.64 -21.84
CA ALA A 381 -21.19 0.56 -21.01
C ALA A 381 -22.28 0.54 -19.93
N GLU A 382 -23.51 0.16 -20.29
CA GLU A 382 -24.62 0.00 -19.32
C GLU A 382 -24.28 -1.05 -18.25
N LYS A 383 -23.71 -2.20 -18.65
CA LYS A 383 -23.26 -3.23 -17.70
C LYS A 383 -22.06 -2.79 -16.86
N ALA A 384 -21.17 -1.99 -17.43
CA ALA A 384 -20.03 -1.45 -16.69
C ALA A 384 -20.52 -0.48 -15.60
N ALA A 385 -21.48 0.38 -15.92
CA ALA A 385 -22.13 1.27 -14.96
C ALA A 385 -22.89 0.49 -13.86
N GLU A 386 -23.61 -0.58 -14.22
CA GLU A 386 -24.27 -1.47 -13.24
C GLU A 386 -23.26 -2.11 -12.29
N ILE A 387 -22.14 -2.62 -12.81
CA ILE A 387 -21.07 -3.22 -11.99
C ILE A 387 -20.40 -2.17 -11.10
N GLN A 388 -20.19 -0.95 -11.60
CA GLN A 388 -19.63 0.14 -10.81
C GLN A 388 -20.56 0.50 -9.65
N GLN A 389 -21.87 0.55 -9.87
CA GLN A 389 -22.84 0.77 -8.80
C GLN A 389 -22.81 -0.37 -7.78
N GLU A 390 -22.77 -1.63 -8.22
CA GLU A 390 -22.69 -2.79 -7.31
C GLU A 390 -21.40 -2.78 -6.49
N ILE A 391 -20.27 -2.39 -7.09
CA ILE A 391 -19.00 -2.18 -6.38
C ILE A 391 -19.15 -1.11 -5.31
N PHE A 392 -19.76 0.03 -5.66
CA PHE A 392 -20.00 1.12 -4.74
C PHE A 392 -20.89 0.70 -3.56
N ASP A 393 -22.02 0.03 -3.83
CA ASP A 393 -22.93 -0.46 -2.78
C ASP A 393 -22.24 -1.46 -1.84
N LEU A 394 -21.42 -2.37 -2.38
CA LEU A 394 -20.63 -3.31 -1.59
C LEU A 394 -19.52 -2.64 -0.79
N GLN A 395 -18.95 -1.54 -1.28
CA GLN A 395 -17.98 -0.74 -0.53
C GLN A 395 -18.64 -0.02 0.64
N VAL A 396 -19.84 0.54 0.45
CA VAL A 396 -20.65 1.11 1.54
C VAL A 396 -20.95 0.04 2.58
N GLU A 397 -21.46 -1.12 2.17
CA GLU A 397 -21.74 -2.24 3.09
C GLU A 397 -20.48 -2.70 3.84
N LEU A 398 -19.32 -2.75 3.18
CA LEU A 398 -18.05 -3.07 3.81
C LEU A 398 -17.66 -2.02 4.86
N ASN A 399 -17.87 -0.74 4.57
CA ASN A 399 -17.54 0.35 5.48
C ASN A 399 -18.46 0.34 6.71
N GLU A 400 -19.78 0.20 6.52
CA GLU A 400 -20.75 0.02 7.61
C GLU A 400 -20.35 -1.15 8.53
N LEU A 401 -19.97 -2.28 7.92
CA LEU A 401 -19.55 -3.48 8.63
C LEU A 401 -18.27 -3.24 9.44
N MET A 402 -17.33 -2.50 8.86
CA MET A 402 -16.10 -2.10 9.52
C MET A 402 -16.33 -1.06 10.63
N GLY A 403 -17.52 -0.45 10.69
CA GLY A 403 -17.86 0.64 11.61
C GLY A 403 -17.27 1.97 11.18
N ILE A 404 -16.84 2.07 9.92
CA ILE A 404 -16.49 3.33 9.28
C ILE A 404 -17.83 3.98 8.99
N GLU A 405 -18.17 5.05 9.71
CA GLU A 405 -19.44 5.76 9.50
C GLU A 405 -19.56 6.16 8.02
N ASP A 406 -20.76 6.04 7.43
CA ASP A 406 -21.01 6.20 5.99
C ASP A 406 -20.55 7.55 5.43
N ASP A 407 -20.44 8.55 6.29
CA ASP A 407 -19.97 9.88 5.96
C ASP A 407 -18.45 9.90 5.61
N ASP A 408 -17.68 8.95 6.16
CA ASP A 408 -16.27 8.71 5.82
C ASP A 408 -16.07 7.80 4.58
N ALA A 409 -17.08 7.00 4.22
CA ALA A 409 -17.05 6.01 3.13
C ALA A 409 -17.15 6.63 1.72
N LEU A 410 -17.85 7.75 1.61
CA LEU A 410 -18.09 8.49 0.35
C LEU A 410 -16.85 9.22 -0.20
N GLN A 411 -15.71 9.09 0.47
CA GLN A 411 -14.43 9.73 0.12
C GLN A 411 -13.57 8.92 -0.87
N THR A 412 -14.05 7.79 -1.39
CA THR A 412 -13.37 7.06 -2.45
C THR A 412 -13.42 7.85 -3.77
N PRO A 413 -12.30 8.05 -4.49
CA PRO A 413 -12.29 8.84 -5.70
C PRO A 413 -13.09 8.09 -6.76
N GLY A 414 -14.15 8.74 -7.26
CA GLY A 414 -14.84 8.27 -8.45
C GLY A 414 -13.84 7.98 -9.56
N LEU A 415 -13.93 6.76 -10.11
CA LEU A 415 -13.17 6.34 -11.30
C LEU A 415 -13.20 7.45 -12.37
N PRO A 416 -12.08 7.75 -13.04
CA PRO A 416 -12.05 8.75 -14.09
C PRO A 416 -12.74 8.18 -15.33
N GLY A 417 -14.04 8.45 -15.49
CA GLY A 417 -14.74 8.18 -16.74
C GLY A 417 -16.26 8.09 -16.63
N GLY A 418 -16.93 9.15 -17.06
CA GLY A 418 -18.25 9.07 -17.69
C GLY A 418 -19.45 9.08 -16.74
N GLY A 419 -20.06 10.26 -16.57
CA GLY A 419 -21.37 10.36 -15.93
C GLY A 419 -21.75 11.81 -15.68
N GLY A 420 -22.31 12.47 -16.69
CA GLY A 420 -23.11 13.66 -16.43
C GLY A 420 -24.42 13.24 -15.79
N ASP A 421 -24.72 13.73 -14.60
CA ASP A 421 -26.04 13.57 -13.99
C ASP A 421 -27.13 14.25 -14.83
N PRO A 422 -28.28 13.58 -15.07
CA PRO A 422 -29.44 14.18 -15.72
C PRO A 422 -30.47 14.79 -14.74
N TYR A 423 -30.10 15.13 -13.49
CA TYR A 423 -31.04 15.77 -12.55
C TYR A 423 -30.39 16.91 -11.75
N GLY A 424 -30.15 18.04 -12.43
CA GLY A 424 -29.98 19.34 -11.80
C GLY A 424 -31.18 20.24 -12.12
N GLY A 425 -31.79 20.86 -11.10
CA GLY A 425 -32.62 22.05 -11.33
C GLY A 425 -33.81 22.26 -10.41
N GLY A 426 -33.62 22.28 -9.09
CA GLY A 426 -34.57 22.88 -8.16
C GLY A 426 -34.28 24.38 -7.98
N PHE A 427 -34.67 25.21 -8.95
CA PHE A 427 -34.77 26.66 -8.75
C PHE A 427 -36.23 27.07 -8.93
N GLY A 428 -36.79 27.63 -7.85
CA GLY A 428 -38.13 28.22 -7.83
C GLY A 428 -38.22 29.44 -8.75
N GLY A 429 -39.19 29.39 -9.65
CA GLY A 429 -39.67 30.51 -10.44
C GLY A 429 -41.16 30.31 -10.73
N ASP A 430 -41.96 31.33 -10.44
CA ASP A 430 -43.43 31.36 -10.48
C ASP A 430 -44.08 30.79 -11.76
N PRO A 431 -45.28 30.16 -11.66
CA PRO A 431 -46.00 29.63 -12.81
C PRO A 431 -47.16 30.52 -13.24
N TYR A 432 -46.93 31.71 -13.81
CA TYR A 432 -47.98 32.45 -14.54
C TYR A 432 -47.39 33.37 -15.63
N GLY A 433 -47.64 33.05 -16.90
CA GLY A 433 -47.32 33.95 -18.01
C GLY A 433 -47.46 33.28 -19.37
N GLY A 434 -48.69 33.16 -19.86
CA GLY A 434 -48.98 32.62 -21.19
C GLY A 434 -48.47 33.49 -22.33
N GLY A 435 -48.34 32.90 -23.51
CA GLY A 435 -47.92 33.62 -24.71
C GLY A 435 -47.92 32.75 -25.96
N PHE A 436 -49.04 32.77 -26.66
CA PHE A 436 -49.33 32.16 -27.96
C PHE A 436 -48.29 32.37 -29.07
N GLY A 437 -48.18 31.36 -29.95
CA GLY A 437 -48.44 31.57 -31.39
C GLY A 437 -47.28 31.32 -32.37
N GLY A 438 -47.54 30.49 -33.39
CA GLY A 438 -46.98 30.70 -34.73
C GLY A 438 -46.32 29.49 -35.43
N ASP A 439 -47.18 28.62 -35.97
CA ASP A 439 -47.12 27.79 -37.19
C ASP A 439 -45.83 27.32 -37.93
N PRO A 440 -45.96 26.21 -38.70
CA PRO A 440 -44.88 25.46 -39.36
C PRO A 440 -44.83 25.67 -40.89
N TYR A 441 -43.82 25.04 -41.53
CA TYR A 441 -43.56 24.93 -42.98
C TYR A 441 -42.70 26.00 -43.66
N GLY A 442 -41.66 25.54 -44.36
CA GLY A 442 -40.91 26.31 -45.34
C GLY A 442 -39.72 25.52 -45.89
N GLY A 443 -39.96 24.67 -46.89
CA GLY A 443 -38.91 23.85 -47.53
C GLY A 443 -38.13 24.56 -48.64
N GLY A 444 -37.12 23.86 -49.15
CA GLY A 444 -36.74 23.89 -50.57
C GLY A 444 -35.47 24.66 -50.95
N TYR A 445 -34.78 24.08 -51.95
CA TYR A 445 -33.64 24.59 -52.75
C TYR A 445 -32.25 24.48 -52.08
N GLY A 446 -31.23 23.80 -52.62
CA GLY A 446 -30.95 23.36 -53.99
C GLY A 446 -29.96 24.33 -54.66
N GLY A 447 -28.69 23.93 -54.84
CA GLY A 447 -27.72 24.72 -55.62
C GLY A 447 -26.24 24.40 -55.39
N ASP A 448 -25.72 23.51 -56.23
CA ASP A 448 -24.36 23.32 -56.79
C ASP A 448 -23.05 23.39 -55.96
N PRO A 449 -22.16 22.39 -56.13
CA PRO A 449 -20.76 22.41 -55.74
C PRO A 449 -19.88 22.79 -56.93
N TYR A 450 -19.03 23.82 -56.86
CA TYR A 450 -17.74 23.96 -57.58
C TYR A 450 -17.19 25.37 -57.33
N GLY A 451 -16.02 25.47 -56.71
CA GLY A 451 -15.36 26.76 -56.50
C GLY A 451 -14.01 26.60 -55.83
N GLY A 452 -13.03 26.05 -56.56
CA GLY A 452 -11.63 26.13 -56.17
C GLY A 452 -11.14 27.57 -56.23
N GLY A 453 -10.43 27.99 -55.18
CA GLY A 453 -9.81 29.31 -55.09
C GLY A 453 -8.67 29.28 -54.08
N PHE A 454 -7.45 29.33 -54.61
CA PHE A 454 -6.20 29.49 -53.88
C PHE A 454 -6.09 30.88 -53.22
N GLY A 455 -5.42 30.93 -52.06
CA GLY A 455 -4.54 32.04 -51.68
C GLY A 455 -5.11 33.08 -50.72
N GLY A 456 -4.47 33.22 -49.55
CA GLY A 456 -4.62 34.40 -48.68
C GLY A 456 -4.12 34.17 -47.25
N ASP A 457 -3.12 34.96 -46.85
CA ASP A 457 -2.32 34.93 -45.62
C ASP A 457 -3.07 34.81 -44.26
N PRO A 458 -2.42 34.26 -43.21
CA PRO A 458 -3.00 34.13 -41.88
C PRO A 458 -2.45 35.17 -40.88
N TYR A 459 -2.79 36.45 -40.99
CA TYR A 459 -2.69 37.37 -39.84
C TYR A 459 -3.70 38.51 -39.95
N GLY A 460 -4.60 38.57 -38.98
CA GLY A 460 -5.32 39.80 -38.61
C GLY A 460 -6.83 39.68 -38.61
N GLY A 461 -7.41 39.50 -37.42
CA GLY A 461 -8.79 39.92 -37.14
C GLY A 461 -9.65 38.89 -36.45
N SER A 462 -9.62 38.89 -35.11
CA SER A 462 -10.85 38.71 -34.34
C SER A 462 -11.51 40.10 -34.28
N PRO A 463 -12.84 40.26 -34.47
CA PRO A 463 -13.76 39.96 -33.38
C PRO A 463 -15.17 39.49 -33.83
N TYR A 464 -15.88 38.83 -32.90
CA TYR A 464 -17.28 38.40 -32.95
C TYR A 464 -17.58 37.06 -33.64
N GLY A 465 -17.52 36.00 -32.83
CA GLY A 465 -18.23 34.74 -33.03
C GLY A 465 -18.53 34.13 -31.66
N GLY A 466 -19.82 33.92 -31.39
CA GLY A 466 -20.37 33.53 -30.09
C GLY A 466 -19.88 32.19 -29.50
N PRO A 467 -20.33 31.88 -28.28
CA PRO A 467 -19.68 30.92 -27.40
C PRO A 467 -19.94 29.49 -27.86
N ALA A 468 -18.89 28.80 -28.28
CA ALA A 468 -18.87 27.34 -28.23
C ALA A 468 -18.64 26.95 -26.76
N ALA A 469 -19.72 26.65 -26.05
CA ALA A 469 -19.68 26.05 -24.73
C ALA A 469 -19.14 24.63 -24.84
N THR A 470 -17.83 24.46 -24.67
CA THR A 470 -17.26 23.18 -24.24
C THR A 470 -17.46 23.07 -22.73
N PRO A 471 -18.14 22.05 -22.19
CA PRO A 471 -18.13 21.81 -20.76
C PRO A 471 -16.75 21.27 -20.39
N ARG A 472 -15.85 22.16 -19.95
CA ARG A 472 -14.69 21.77 -19.14
C ARG A 472 -15.17 21.63 -17.70
N SER A 473 -15.80 20.50 -17.39
CA SER A 473 -15.90 20.03 -16.02
C SER A 473 -14.56 19.36 -15.68
N SER A 474 -13.66 20.11 -15.05
CA SER A 474 -12.54 19.51 -14.33
C SER A 474 -13.12 18.62 -13.23
N PRO A 475 -12.75 17.32 -13.15
CA PRO A 475 -13.20 16.47 -12.05
C PRO A 475 -12.63 17.02 -10.73
N ARG A 476 -13.53 17.40 -9.84
CA ARG A 476 -13.25 17.84 -8.47
C ARG A 476 -12.89 16.59 -7.66
N ALA A 477 -11.61 16.25 -7.63
CA ALA A 477 -11.06 15.27 -6.69
C ALA A 477 -10.89 15.96 -5.34
N SER A 478 -11.98 16.09 -4.58
CA SER A 478 -11.90 16.36 -3.14
C SER A 478 -12.35 15.09 -2.43
N ALA A 479 -11.42 14.45 -1.70
CA ALA A 479 -11.79 13.59 -0.58
C ALA A 479 -12.56 14.48 0.40
N ALA A 480 -13.88 14.49 0.27
CA ALA A 480 -14.74 15.40 1.01
C ALA A 480 -14.97 14.82 2.40
N SER A 481 -14.30 15.34 3.41
CA SER A 481 -14.73 15.13 4.79
C SER A 481 -16.06 15.84 5.05
N ASP A 482 -16.73 15.48 6.15
CA ASP A 482 -17.99 16.05 6.67
C ASP A 482 -18.03 17.58 6.65
N ASN A 483 -16.83 18.18 6.69
CA ASN A 483 -16.59 19.58 6.46
C ASN A 483 -15.58 19.72 5.29
N PRO A 484 -15.92 20.32 4.14
CA PRO A 484 -14.95 20.52 3.05
C PRO A 484 -13.70 21.33 3.47
N ASP A 485 -13.75 21.92 4.67
CA ASP A 485 -12.72 22.68 5.36
C ASP A 485 -11.74 21.78 6.15
N GLU A 486 -12.04 20.50 6.33
CA GLU A 486 -11.25 19.53 7.10
C GLU A 486 -10.95 18.29 6.25
N LEU A 487 -9.86 17.59 6.55
CA LEU A 487 -9.47 16.37 5.86
C LEU A 487 -8.91 15.35 6.85
N LYS A 488 -9.61 14.25 7.05
CA LYS A 488 -9.17 13.17 7.94
C LYS A 488 -8.04 12.38 7.27
N VAL A 489 -6.90 12.30 7.96
CA VAL A 489 -5.67 11.65 7.50
C VAL A 489 -5.25 10.56 8.48
N TRP A 490 -4.53 9.54 8.02
CA TRP A 490 -3.86 8.61 8.93
C TRP A 490 -2.54 8.07 8.36
N ALA A 491 -1.67 7.63 9.28
CA ALA A 491 -0.43 6.94 8.99
C ALA A 491 -0.12 5.90 10.08
N HIS A 492 0.89 5.07 9.82
CA HIS A 492 1.20 3.91 10.65
C HIS A 492 2.68 3.87 11.01
N ASP A 493 2.96 3.39 12.21
CA ASP A 493 4.30 3.11 12.70
C ASP A 493 4.40 1.63 13.10
N LEU A 494 5.20 0.87 12.34
CA LEU A 494 5.51 -0.54 12.59
C LEU A 494 6.87 -0.75 13.27
N THR A 495 7.57 0.35 13.58
CA THR A 495 8.92 0.35 14.15
C THR A 495 8.93 0.54 15.66
N VAL A 496 7.75 0.45 16.27
CA VAL A 496 7.57 0.66 17.70
C VAL A 496 8.05 -0.55 18.51
N GLU A 497 8.68 -0.28 19.64
CA GLU A 497 9.21 -1.33 20.51
C GLU A 497 8.22 -1.66 21.65
N PRO A 498 8.02 -2.94 21.98
CA PRO A 498 7.18 -3.33 23.11
C PRO A 498 7.64 -2.70 24.43
N GLY A 499 6.69 -2.31 25.29
CA GLY A 499 6.97 -1.75 26.62
C GLY A 499 7.48 -0.30 26.62
N LYS A 500 7.51 0.36 25.46
CA LYS A 500 7.83 1.78 25.32
C LYS A 500 6.56 2.62 25.25
N THR A 501 6.71 3.89 25.64
CA THR A 501 5.65 4.89 25.51
C THR A 501 6.05 5.90 24.46
N TYR A 502 5.14 6.18 23.53
CA TYR A 502 5.36 7.10 22.42
C TYR A 502 4.31 8.19 22.39
N ARG A 503 4.65 9.34 21.78
CA ARG A 503 3.67 10.35 21.37
C ARG A 503 3.88 10.77 19.93
N TYR A 504 2.81 11.19 19.28
CA TYR A 504 2.79 11.44 17.84
C TYR A 504 2.21 12.82 17.46
N LYS A 505 2.76 13.40 16.40
CA LYS A 505 2.12 14.43 15.56
C LYS A 505 1.96 13.90 14.15
N VAL A 506 0.91 14.33 13.47
CA VAL A 506 0.66 13.95 12.06
C VAL A 506 1.04 15.13 11.15
N LEU A 507 2.04 14.91 10.31
CA LEU A 507 2.55 15.91 9.37
C LEU A 507 1.95 15.64 8.00
N VAL A 508 1.16 16.60 7.51
CA VAL A 508 0.54 16.51 6.19
C VAL A 508 1.31 17.41 5.23
N SER A 509 1.78 16.81 4.15
CA SER A 509 2.44 17.54 3.08
C SER A 509 1.48 17.74 1.91
N VAL A 510 1.57 18.90 1.28
CA VAL A 510 0.73 19.29 0.16
C VAL A 510 1.57 19.61 -1.07
N MET A 511 0.95 19.52 -2.24
CA MET A 511 1.61 19.87 -3.49
C MET A 511 1.98 21.35 -3.51
N ASN A 512 3.22 21.65 -3.87
CA ASN A 512 3.74 23.01 -3.96
C ASN A 512 3.10 23.74 -5.16
N PRO A 513 2.30 24.80 -4.95
CA PRO A 513 1.69 25.54 -6.06
C PRO A 513 2.72 26.23 -6.96
N LEU A 514 3.91 26.54 -6.43
CA LEU A 514 5.01 27.17 -7.17
C LEU A 514 5.90 26.16 -7.91
N TYR A 515 5.63 24.85 -7.77
CA TYR A 515 6.37 23.81 -8.46
C TYR A 515 6.36 24.05 -9.98
N ARG A 516 7.57 24.25 -10.51
CA ARG A 516 7.85 24.57 -11.93
C ARG A 516 7.15 25.81 -12.47
N PHE A 517 6.72 26.74 -11.61
CA PHE A 517 6.11 27.98 -12.09
C PHE A 517 7.20 28.90 -12.68
N PRO A 518 7.14 29.26 -13.97
CA PRO A 518 8.25 29.94 -14.65
C PRO A 518 8.37 31.44 -14.33
N ARG A 519 7.33 32.05 -13.75
CA ARG A 519 7.26 33.48 -13.44
C ARG A 519 7.52 33.73 -11.96
N LEU A 520 8.69 33.30 -11.50
CA LEU A 520 9.18 33.48 -10.14
C LEU A 520 10.46 34.31 -10.15
N ASN A 521 10.73 34.98 -9.03
CA ASN A 521 12.05 35.54 -8.77
C ASN A 521 13.12 34.42 -8.86
N ALA A 522 14.36 34.77 -9.20
CA ALA A 522 15.44 33.81 -9.41
C ALA A 522 15.69 32.89 -8.20
N ASP A 523 15.64 33.44 -6.98
CA ASP A 523 15.87 32.68 -5.75
C ASP A 523 14.70 31.71 -5.50
N GLN A 524 13.46 32.20 -5.63
CA GLN A 524 12.27 31.34 -5.51
C GLN A 524 12.22 30.24 -6.58
N LEU A 525 12.65 30.54 -7.80
CA LEU A 525 12.71 29.56 -8.86
C LEU A 525 13.73 28.46 -8.51
N ALA A 526 14.90 28.83 -7.98
CA ALA A 526 15.90 27.86 -7.55
C ALA A 526 15.35 26.92 -6.47
N ASP A 527 14.64 27.47 -5.48
CA ASP A 527 14.11 26.71 -4.34
C ASP A 527 12.89 25.85 -4.70
N ASN A 528 12.04 26.30 -5.64
CA ASN A 528 10.76 25.65 -5.93
C ASN A 528 10.74 24.83 -7.22
N ARG A 529 11.75 24.95 -8.09
CA ARG A 529 11.74 24.26 -9.39
C ARG A 529 11.65 22.75 -9.28
N ASN A 530 12.30 22.15 -8.29
CA ASN A 530 12.30 20.70 -8.07
C ASN A 530 11.56 20.29 -6.78
N ARG A 531 10.99 21.24 -6.05
CA ARG A 531 10.30 21.00 -4.78
C ARG A 531 8.81 20.80 -5.03
N ILE A 532 8.41 19.57 -5.30
CA ILE A 532 7.01 19.22 -5.58
C ILE A 532 6.12 19.20 -4.32
N SER A 533 6.70 18.89 -3.17
CA SER A 533 5.98 18.66 -1.91
C SER A 533 6.38 19.70 -0.85
N LEU A 534 5.40 20.25 -0.13
CA LEU A 534 5.57 21.18 0.98
C LEU A 534 5.05 20.52 2.26
N GLY A 535 5.92 20.28 3.23
CA GLY A 535 5.52 19.92 4.60
C GLY A 535 5.42 21.15 5.51
N PRO A 536 4.90 20.97 6.75
CA PRO A 536 4.86 22.02 7.76
C PRO A 536 6.26 22.59 8.03
N SER A 537 6.34 23.87 8.40
CA SER A 537 7.61 24.48 8.80
C SER A 537 8.06 23.95 10.17
N GLN A 538 9.34 24.12 10.52
CA GLN A 538 9.81 23.77 11.86
C GLN A 538 9.11 24.61 12.94
N GLU A 539 8.78 25.87 12.66
CA GLU A 539 8.04 26.73 13.58
C GLU A 539 6.62 26.21 13.84
N GLU A 540 5.93 25.70 12.81
CA GLU A 540 4.63 25.04 12.96
C GLU A 540 4.77 23.75 13.79
N ILE A 541 5.81 22.96 13.53
CA ILE A 541 6.12 21.73 14.28
C ILE A 541 6.36 22.01 15.75
N ASP A 542 7.17 23.03 16.06
CA ASP A 542 7.51 23.38 17.43
C ASP A 542 6.33 24.03 18.17
N ALA A 543 5.49 24.80 17.46
CA ALA A 543 4.32 25.47 18.03
C ALA A 543 3.14 24.53 18.27
N ALA A 544 3.00 23.46 17.49
CA ALA A 544 1.91 22.50 17.68
C ALA A 544 2.03 21.76 19.02
N GLU A 545 0.92 21.66 19.75
CA GLU A 545 0.87 20.87 20.97
C GLU A 545 0.89 19.37 20.65
N TRP A 546 1.49 18.58 21.54
CA TRP A 546 1.37 17.13 21.50
C TRP A 546 0.00 16.74 22.01
N SER A 547 -0.73 15.94 21.25
CA SER A 547 -2.04 15.44 21.70
C SER A 547 -1.87 14.43 22.83
N LEU A 548 -2.56 14.64 23.95
CA LEU A 548 -2.57 13.67 25.07
C LEU A 548 -3.18 12.32 24.65
N SER A 549 -4.15 12.32 23.73
CA SER A 549 -4.70 11.09 23.16
C SER A 549 -3.76 10.39 22.18
N ALA A 550 -2.61 11.00 21.87
CA ALA A 550 -1.55 10.38 21.09
C ALA A 550 -0.45 9.75 21.96
N GLU A 551 -0.53 9.86 23.30
CA GLU A 551 0.35 9.10 24.18
C GLU A 551 -0.09 7.63 24.19
N VAL A 552 0.79 6.76 23.69
CA VAL A 552 0.52 5.34 23.55
C VAL A 552 1.60 4.56 24.27
N GLU A 553 1.21 3.92 25.36
CA GLU A 553 2.00 2.89 26.03
C GLU A 553 1.74 1.55 25.33
N LEU A 554 2.81 0.89 24.91
CA LEU A 554 2.74 -0.43 24.32
C LEU A 554 2.87 -1.52 25.38
N ASP A 555 2.09 -2.58 25.22
CA ASP A 555 2.25 -3.78 26.03
C ASP A 555 3.72 -4.27 25.92
N PRO A 556 4.38 -4.61 27.05
CA PRO A 556 5.70 -5.20 27.05
C PRO A 556 5.70 -6.52 26.30
N LYS A 557 6.87 -6.90 25.82
CA LYS A 557 7.06 -8.15 25.07
C LYS A 557 6.62 -9.38 25.88
N TYR A 558 6.83 -9.31 27.19
CA TYR A 558 6.47 -10.36 28.13
C TYR A 558 5.74 -9.76 29.32
N TYR A 559 4.67 -10.43 29.75
CA TYR A 559 4.16 -10.31 31.10
C TYR A 559 4.54 -11.56 31.88
N PHE A 560 4.76 -11.42 33.18
CA PHE A 560 4.91 -12.57 34.05
C PHE A 560 4.24 -12.34 35.39
N PHE A 561 3.73 -13.42 35.97
CA PHE A 561 2.99 -13.43 37.22
C PHE A 561 3.42 -14.62 38.06
N VAL A 562 3.71 -14.38 39.34
CA VAL A 562 3.98 -15.46 40.29
C VAL A 562 2.66 -16.11 40.67
N ASP A 563 2.34 -17.26 40.06
CA ASP A 563 1.12 -17.99 40.36
C ASP A 563 1.22 -18.76 41.68
N SER A 564 2.39 -19.29 42.03
CA SER A 564 2.53 -20.08 43.24
C SER A 564 3.97 -20.00 43.73
N ALA A 565 4.19 -20.07 45.04
CA ALA A 565 5.54 -20.09 45.58
C ALA A 565 5.61 -20.82 46.93
N ASN A 566 6.70 -21.55 47.14
CA ASN A 566 6.98 -22.32 48.35
C ASN A 566 8.34 -21.91 48.92
N LYS A 567 8.30 -21.19 50.05
CA LYS A 567 9.51 -20.70 50.74
C LYS A 567 10.41 -21.82 51.26
N ASP A 568 9.84 -22.96 51.66
CA ASP A 568 10.60 -24.06 52.27
C ASP A 568 11.36 -24.83 51.19
N GLN A 569 10.80 -24.91 49.98
CA GLN A 569 11.43 -25.52 48.80
C GLN A 569 12.25 -24.53 47.98
N LYS A 570 12.17 -23.23 48.27
CA LYS A 570 12.75 -22.16 47.46
C LYS A 570 12.34 -22.29 45.98
N ARG A 571 11.04 -22.44 45.76
CA ARG A 571 10.44 -22.70 44.44
C ARG A 571 9.36 -21.66 44.15
N ALA A 572 9.31 -21.18 42.92
CA ALA A 572 8.22 -20.35 42.40
C ALA A 572 7.67 -20.98 41.11
N ASP A 573 6.35 -21.04 40.97
CA ASP A 573 5.68 -21.34 39.72
C ASP A 573 5.26 -19.99 39.11
N ILE A 574 5.81 -19.66 37.95
CA ILE A 574 5.68 -18.37 37.28
C ILE A 574 4.99 -18.57 35.94
N GLU A 575 3.88 -17.88 35.74
CA GLU A 575 3.17 -17.82 34.46
C GLU A 575 3.80 -16.71 33.62
N VAL A 576 4.21 -17.02 32.39
CA VAL A 576 4.75 -16.05 31.43
C VAL A 576 3.80 -15.96 30.24
N TRP A 577 3.52 -14.73 29.82
CA TRP A 577 2.68 -14.40 28.67
C TRP A 577 3.48 -13.67 27.61
N THR A 578 3.23 -13.98 26.35
CA THR A 578 3.79 -13.25 25.20
C THR A 578 2.81 -13.30 24.03
N VAL A 579 2.90 -12.34 23.12
CA VAL A 579 2.19 -12.44 21.85
C VAL A 579 2.99 -13.32 20.91
N TYR A 580 2.35 -14.36 20.37
CA TYR A 580 2.94 -15.21 19.34
C TYR A 580 1.86 -15.67 18.36
N ASP A 581 2.13 -15.51 17.08
CA ASP A 581 1.14 -15.69 16.00
C ASP A 581 -0.09 -14.80 16.24
N GLY A 582 0.18 -13.55 16.66
CA GLY A 582 -0.83 -12.51 16.86
C GLY A 582 -1.82 -12.78 17.99
N MET A 583 -1.54 -13.77 18.84
CA MET A 583 -2.38 -14.16 19.97
C MET A 583 -1.56 -14.19 21.25
N TRP A 584 -2.19 -13.84 22.37
CA TRP A 584 -1.62 -14.02 23.69
C TRP A 584 -1.45 -15.51 23.98
N ARG A 585 -0.21 -15.90 24.20
CA ARG A 585 0.20 -17.24 24.60
C ARG A 585 0.69 -17.20 26.02
N LYS A 586 0.37 -18.26 26.77
CA LYS A 586 0.84 -18.44 28.14
C LYS A 586 1.54 -19.77 28.31
N ASN A 587 2.52 -19.79 29.21
CA ASN A 587 3.11 -21.02 29.71
C ASN A 587 3.53 -20.87 31.17
N GLU A 588 3.58 -21.98 31.89
CA GLU A 588 4.01 -22.04 33.30
C GLU A 588 5.43 -22.57 33.41
N PHE A 589 6.25 -21.89 34.20
CA PHE A 589 7.64 -22.23 34.44
C PHE A 589 7.87 -22.44 35.94
N VAL A 590 8.61 -23.49 36.29
CA VAL A 590 8.97 -23.80 37.68
C VAL A 590 10.40 -23.36 37.92
N GLU A 591 10.55 -22.28 38.68
CA GLU A 591 11.83 -21.63 38.89
C GLU A 591 12.36 -21.74 40.32
N PHE A 592 13.68 -21.75 40.41
CA PHE A 592 14.46 -21.80 41.65
C PHE A 592 15.43 -20.61 41.70
N PRO A 593 15.89 -20.19 42.89
CA PRO A 593 16.96 -19.21 43.01
C PRO A 593 18.16 -19.52 42.12
N GLY A 594 18.55 -18.55 41.30
CA GLY A 594 19.60 -18.63 40.30
C GLY A 594 19.10 -18.87 38.87
N ASN A 595 17.84 -19.25 38.67
CA ASN A 595 17.26 -19.39 37.34
C ASN A 595 16.76 -18.05 36.80
N GLU A 596 16.87 -17.88 35.49
CA GLU A 596 16.15 -16.84 34.74
C GLU A 596 14.66 -17.20 34.67
N VAL A 597 13.78 -16.20 34.71
CA VAL A 597 12.34 -16.40 34.57
C VAL A 597 12.01 -16.73 33.11
N GLY A 598 11.47 -17.93 32.89
CA GLY A 598 10.94 -18.36 31.61
C GLY A 598 11.81 -19.39 30.90
N GLY A 599 11.57 -19.56 29.60
CA GLY A 599 12.22 -20.61 28.82
C GLY A 599 11.61 -20.74 27.43
N ASN A 600 11.98 -21.78 26.71
CA ASN A 600 11.28 -22.14 25.47
C ASN A 600 10.02 -22.95 25.83
N ALA A 601 8.86 -22.41 25.48
CA ALA A 601 7.56 -23.04 25.69
C ALA A 601 7.17 -23.90 24.49
N GLU A 602 6.84 -25.17 24.72
CA GLU A 602 6.16 -25.99 23.73
C GLU A 602 4.65 -25.79 23.92
N ILE A 603 3.97 -25.26 22.91
CA ILE A 603 2.52 -25.03 22.96
C ILE A 603 1.82 -26.07 22.10
N ASP A 604 0.93 -26.83 22.73
CA ASP A 604 0.14 -27.86 22.06
C ASP A 604 -0.61 -27.31 20.84
N GLY A 605 -0.43 -27.97 19.71
CA GLY A 605 -1.12 -27.64 18.46
C GLY A 605 -0.45 -26.55 17.60
N LEU A 606 0.72 -26.04 18.01
CA LEU A 606 1.48 -25.06 17.25
C LEU A 606 2.78 -25.69 16.70
N ASP A 607 2.93 -25.71 15.38
CA ASP A 607 4.17 -26.17 14.74
C ASP A 607 5.24 -25.07 14.81
N THR A 608 6.05 -25.11 15.86
CA THR A 608 7.19 -24.21 16.05
C THR A 608 8.46 -24.72 15.37
N GLY A 609 8.38 -25.75 14.51
CA GLY A 609 9.56 -26.42 13.96
C GLY A 609 10.44 -27.07 15.03
N GLY A 610 9.89 -27.36 16.21
CA GLY A 610 10.58 -27.96 17.35
C GLY A 610 11.47 -27.01 18.16
N GLN A 611 11.46 -25.70 17.88
CA GLN A 611 12.25 -24.72 18.65
C GLN A 611 11.54 -24.21 19.92
N GLY A 612 10.22 -24.38 20.01
CA GLY A 612 9.40 -23.76 21.06
C GLY A 612 9.31 -22.23 20.90
N ILE A 613 8.43 -21.61 21.67
CA ILE A 613 8.27 -20.16 21.72
C ILE A 613 9.21 -19.62 22.80
N PRO A 614 10.15 -18.72 22.46
CA PRO A 614 11.03 -18.13 23.46
C PRO A 614 10.22 -17.20 24.38
N MET A 615 10.11 -17.57 25.65
CA MET A 615 9.43 -16.81 26.71
C MET A 615 10.42 -16.43 27.82
N ASN A 616 11.67 -16.13 27.48
CA ASN A 616 12.69 -15.69 28.43
C ASN A 616 12.46 -14.21 28.76
N VAL A 617 12.14 -13.90 30.00
CA VAL A 617 11.75 -12.54 30.43
C VAL A 617 12.97 -11.70 30.80
N GLY A 618 14.06 -12.33 31.24
CA GLY A 618 15.29 -11.65 31.67
C GLY A 618 15.56 -11.67 33.19
N PRO A 619 14.59 -11.34 34.07
CA PRO A 619 14.81 -11.34 35.51
C PRO A 619 15.23 -12.71 36.06
N ILE A 620 16.12 -12.72 37.05
CA ILE A 620 16.65 -13.93 37.71
C ILE A 620 16.03 -14.06 39.09
N VAL A 621 15.50 -15.23 39.45
CA VAL A 621 14.99 -15.49 40.80
C VAL A 621 16.15 -15.45 41.80
N LEU A 622 16.09 -14.58 42.80
CA LEU A 622 17.09 -14.47 43.86
C LEU A 622 16.70 -15.28 45.10
N ASP A 623 15.44 -15.17 45.55
CA ASP A 623 14.95 -15.86 46.72
C ASP A 623 13.43 -15.98 46.72
N VAL A 624 12.91 -16.95 47.48
CA VAL A 624 11.49 -17.10 47.81
C VAL A 624 11.38 -17.14 49.33
N ASP A 625 10.72 -16.15 49.92
CA ASP A 625 10.52 -16.07 51.37
C ASP A 625 9.09 -15.63 51.71
N SER A 626 8.81 -15.37 52.99
CA SER A 626 7.50 -14.92 53.42
C SER A 626 7.61 -13.68 54.27
N ILE A 627 6.77 -12.70 53.98
CA ILE A 627 6.54 -11.54 54.82
C ILE A 627 5.22 -11.73 55.58
N THR A 628 5.06 -10.99 56.68
CA THR A 628 3.79 -10.92 57.39
C THR A 628 3.14 -9.60 57.02
N ASN A 629 1.95 -9.63 56.44
CA ASN A 629 1.22 -8.41 56.14
C ASN A 629 0.68 -7.74 57.42
N ASP A 630 0.13 -6.53 57.31
CA ASP A 630 -0.41 -5.77 58.46
C ASP A 630 -1.52 -6.51 59.23
N ARG A 631 -2.13 -7.53 58.61
CA ARG A 631 -3.17 -8.38 59.21
C ARG A 631 -2.60 -9.62 59.92
N GLY A 632 -1.28 -9.76 60.00
CA GLY A 632 -0.63 -10.92 60.59
C GLY A 632 -0.67 -12.19 59.72
N GLN A 633 -1.12 -12.08 58.47
CA GLN A 633 -1.15 -13.21 57.54
C GLN A 633 0.19 -13.32 56.82
N GLY A 634 0.75 -14.52 56.77
CA GLY A 634 1.96 -14.80 56.01
C GLY A 634 1.67 -14.74 54.51
N GLU A 635 2.43 -13.91 53.80
CA GLU A 635 2.37 -13.76 52.37
C GLU A 635 3.72 -14.15 51.77
N VAL A 636 3.69 -15.00 50.75
CA VAL A 636 4.91 -15.44 50.07
C VAL A 636 5.30 -14.38 49.06
N ARG A 637 6.58 -13.99 49.08
CA ARG A 637 7.17 -13.06 48.10
C ARG A 637 8.29 -13.75 47.33
N VAL A 638 8.47 -13.33 46.09
CA VAL A 638 9.58 -13.74 45.24
C VAL A 638 10.44 -12.51 44.97
N LEU A 639 11.73 -12.62 45.25
CA LEU A 639 12.74 -11.60 44.96
C LEU A 639 13.39 -11.95 43.63
N LEU A 640 13.44 -10.99 42.72
CA LEU A 640 13.98 -11.13 41.37
C LEU A 640 15.06 -10.07 41.15
N LEU A 641 16.13 -10.40 40.46
CA LEU A 641 17.13 -9.45 39.97
C LEU A 641 16.86 -9.18 38.50
N ASP A 642 16.55 -7.94 38.16
CA ASP A 642 16.59 -7.50 36.78
C ASP A 642 18.05 -7.19 36.40
N PRO A 643 18.69 -7.97 35.51
CA PRO A 643 20.09 -7.78 35.16
C PRO A 643 20.34 -6.49 34.36
N GLU A 644 19.32 -5.94 33.69
CA GLU A 644 19.47 -4.74 32.86
C GLU A 644 19.54 -3.49 33.74
N THR A 645 18.64 -3.39 34.72
CA THR A 645 18.58 -2.24 35.64
C THR A 645 19.40 -2.44 36.92
N ASN A 646 19.87 -3.67 37.18
CA ASN A 646 20.50 -4.10 38.43
C ASN A 646 19.65 -3.79 39.67
N ARG A 647 18.32 -3.88 39.52
CA ARG A 647 17.35 -3.63 40.60
C ARG A 647 16.73 -4.94 41.07
N ILE A 648 16.46 -5.02 42.36
CA ILE A 648 15.70 -6.12 42.95
C ILE A 648 14.21 -5.80 42.83
N ILE A 649 13.49 -6.60 42.06
CA ILE A 649 12.03 -6.59 41.93
C ILE A 649 11.46 -7.52 43.00
N THR A 650 10.44 -7.06 43.72
CA THR A 650 9.70 -7.89 44.67
C THR A 650 8.30 -8.14 44.13
N ARG A 651 7.88 -9.40 44.06
CA ARG A 651 6.54 -9.80 43.62
C ARG A 651 5.83 -10.56 44.74
N LEU A 652 4.57 -10.23 45.00
CA LEU A 652 3.73 -10.90 45.98
C LEU A 652 2.76 -11.83 45.26
N VAL A 653 2.70 -13.10 45.69
CA VAL A 653 1.88 -14.12 45.02
C VAL A 653 0.40 -13.70 44.95
N ASN A 654 -0.16 -13.10 45.99
CA ASN A 654 -1.57 -12.70 45.97
C ASN A 654 -1.82 -11.47 45.09
N GLU A 655 -0.87 -10.54 44.99
CA GLU A 655 -1.00 -9.37 44.12
C GLU A 655 -0.98 -9.82 42.65
N ASP A 656 -0.03 -10.68 42.28
CA ASP A 656 0.09 -11.22 40.93
C ASP A 656 -1.13 -12.06 40.51
N LYS A 657 -1.69 -12.86 41.44
CA LYS A 657 -2.95 -13.59 41.20
C LYS A 657 -4.15 -12.69 40.92
N ASN A 658 -4.18 -11.55 41.57
CA ASN A 658 -5.32 -10.63 41.49
C ASN A 658 -5.03 -9.43 40.58
N SER A 659 -3.90 -9.43 39.87
CA SER A 659 -3.49 -8.38 38.96
C SER A 659 -4.55 -8.16 37.88
N ASP A 660 -4.87 -6.91 37.62
CA ASP A 660 -5.81 -6.54 36.58
C ASP A 660 -5.23 -6.82 35.19
N ASP A 661 -3.91 -6.72 35.01
CA ASP A 661 -3.23 -7.11 33.77
C ASP A 661 -3.38 -8.61 33.51
N ARG A 662 -3.19 -9.45 34.52
CA ARG A 662 -3.37 -10.90 34.39
C ARG A 662 -4.80 -11.22 33.91
N LYS A 663 -5.81 -10.64 34.55
CA LYS A 663 -7.22 -10.84 34.18
C LYS A 663 -7.53 -10.31 32.78
N ARG A 664 -6.94 -9.18 32.40
CA ARG A 664 -7.07 -8.59 31.06
C ARG A 664 -6.51 -9.55 30.01
N LEU A 665 -5.28 -10.05 30.20
CA LEU A 665 -4.63 -10.99 29.28
C LEU A 665 -5.42 -12.30 29.15
N GLU A 666 -5.95 -12.84 30.25
CA GLU A 666 -6.83 -14.00 30.23
C GLU A 666 -8.10 -13.75 29.39
N LEU A 667 -8.75 -12.60 29.59
CA LEU A 667 -9.94 -12.23 28.84
C LEU A 667 -9.66 -12.04 27.34
N GLU A 668 -8.54 -11.41 27.00
CA GLU A 668 -8.11 -11.19 25.62
C GLU A 668 -7.75 -12.51 24.93
N ALA A 669 -6.97 -13.38 25.59
CA ALA A 669 -6.62 -14.69 25.08
C ALA A 669 -7.86 -15.58 24.86
N ASP A 670 -8.82 -15.57 25.79
CA ASP A 670 -10.10 -16.27 25.64
C ASP A 670 -10.92 -15.75 24.44
N LYS A 671 -10.93 -14.43 24.23
CA LYS A 671 -11.59 -13.80 23.08
C LYS A 671 -10.93 -14.24 21.77
N GLN A 672 -9.61 -14.20 21.70
CA GLN A 672 -8.83 -14.62 20.54
C GLN A 672 -9.01 -16.11 20.23
N ALA A 673 -8.98 -16.97 21.26
CA ALA A 673 -9.18 -18.40 21.11
C ALA A 673 -10.58 -18.73 20.56
N LYS A 674 -11.62 -18.03 21.02
CA LYS A 674 -13.00 -18.19 20.48
C LYS A 674 -13.08 -17.73 19.03
N LEU A 675 -12.45 -16.61 18.68
CA LEU A 675 -12.40 -16.10 17.31
C LEU A 675 -11.70 -17.09 16.38
N ALA A 676 -10.54 -17.60 16.78
CA ALA A 676 -9.76 -18.58 16.03
C ALA A 676 -10.53 -19.90 15.84
N ALA A 677 -11.21 -20.38 16.90
CA ALA A 677 -12.05 -21.58 16.84
C ALA A 677 -13.23 -21.40 15.86
N SER A 678 -13.86 -20.23 15.82
CA SER A 678 -14.94 -19.93 14.86
C SER A 678 -14.43 -20.00 13.42
N ARG A 679 -13.30 -19.35 13.13
CA ARG A 679 -12.68 -19.39 11.79
C ARG A 679 -12.34 -20.81 11.34
N LEU A 680 -11.79 -21.62 12.25
CA LEU A 680 -11.44 -23.00 11.95
C LEU A 680 -12.67 -23.90 11.72
N SER A 681 -13.81 -23.56 12.33
CA SER A 681 -15.08 -24.24 12.10
C SER A 681 -15.74 -23.87 10.77
N GLU A 682 -15.60 -22.61 10.32
CA GLU A 682 -16.12 -22.14 9.03
C GLU A 682 -15.28 -22.61 7.84
N ALA A 683 -13.97 -22.82 8.05
CA ALA A 683 -13.07 -23.36 7.04
C ALA A 683 -13.25 -24.87 6.78
N ARG A 684 -13.91 -25.60 7.69
CA ARG A 684 -14.17 -27.05 7.59
C ARG A 684 -15.55 -27.33 7.01
#